data_AF-T0QXT8-F1
#
_entry.id   AF-T0QXT8-F1
#
_cell.length_a   1.000
_cell.length_b   1.000
_cell.length_c   1.000
_cell.angle_alpha   90.00
_cell.angle_beta   90.00
_cell.angle_gamma   90.00
#
_symmetry.space_group_name_H-M   'P 1'
#
loop_
_entity.id
_entity.type
_entity.pdbx_description
1 polymer ?
#
loop_
_entity_poly.entity_id
_entity_poly.type
_entity_poly.pdbx_seq_one_letter_code
_entity_poly.pdbx_strand_id
1 'polypeptide(L)'
;MLKSSDSWFLYVTVHTPDIGKHDAKCLETARKEREEDMVQGGKLLNEDESDVNSVTSELEKSKACADEKAVKRDVWAYVEDVYNVEKPQEKDEDMMMTSQIRGLVAQLGETFEMLTNRLAEEDESRPPPRCNLLRFNRLVGSVWVGRQLMLIRGMSAILLLSAPQLQLTSSCGYTRMVARPRSYVEAAVIAGEATWFTYSLHDLLVLVFADMTRIYAPLSAAFIWISHLALDVAAPVGISIEIDRRCVGQDMDSGLLCTAGRIVIGSSDRVLLLLWLQIASLVVALVIASAWRVGRGYHACKANDGCVLLLGTAQAFIVPYHAAPLEPPQYDAASCVLCGLLAIPRTRYAFNIVLWSTTAIELPAAYTTTAVIPDSRARETVDHFFEKLESIAVETGTRKRRLLRALGLLYMIISILGSVSYFEISKVNLANDLYWPNFNVTGHHAFFANWLNEQLVLGLNNHNIALDDPSINLLGSYAAPTAFVSTVNNYGAWLQHNELSAIEASIAGLRVSDACNAPWIFTPYCYLDWKKRWQMAYSNQRQLRCQKMEKNAAVYLESVLRNIDYATFAYCWGSAFETAFGADLRQSSDGQDWLHSMATERLPLQDETALWRQHNLSIFQVQWQNYKRIGAINSYTITNAYGIAYPMTLMALNGSYRWSSQTTYKMYWSLANDLSAIASNTSGISGLSLLRTSPRFAFANTSLQAVLTTNLTLMSPLAKGLALVAATIGPFGVTDMVYVRVPAAVSSVFRDIIQMTRLAMAPSVHAQAAYNQITPLGTSYPIPKKWLTPNYGSLGGSPLCQELIASKVVSGGLTCMPSYDLPCLPTSPVQSK
;
A
#
# COMPACT_ATOMS: atom_id res chain seq x y z
N MET A 1 16.88 -28.46 -100.13
CA MET A 1 17.46 -29.56 -100.93
C MET A 1 16.92 -30.85 -100.33
N LEU A 2 15.78 -31.35 -100.78
CA LEU A 2 15.61 -32.18 -101.97
C LEU A 2 16.52 -33.41 -101.98
N LYS A 3 15.84 -34.56 -102.02
CA LYS A 3 16.29 -35.88 -102.51
C LYS A 3 17.31 -36.63 -101.63
N SER A 4 16.80 -37.58 -100.86
CA SER A 4 17.04 -38.99 -101.19
C SER A 4 16.14 -39.91 -100.35
N SER A 5 14.88 -40.01 -100.77
CA SER A 5 14.24 -41.33 -100.82
C SER A 5 15.00 -42.19 -101.84
N ASP A 6 14.99 -43.50 -101.66
CA ASP A 6 15.33 -44.51 -102.67
C ASP A 6 16.80 -44.92 -102.81
N SER A 7 17.40 -45.47 -101.74
CA SER A 7 18.52 -46.43 -101.85
C SER A 7 18.57 -47.43 -100.67
N TRP A 8 17.42 -47.74 -100.06
CA TRP A 8 17.34 -48.48 -98.78
C TRP A 8 16.94 -49.96 -98.90
N PHE A 9 16.90 -50.57 -100.09
CA PHE A 9 16.23 -51.89 -100.23
C PHE A 9 17.06 -53.06 -100.77
N LEU A 10 18.35 -52.94 -101.06
CA LEU A 10 19.02 -53.99 -101.86
C LEU A 10 20.38 -54.52 -101.41
N TYR A 11 20.81 -54.32 -100.15
CA TYR A 11 22.10 -54.92 -99.75
C TYR A 11 22.18 -55.61 -98.38
N VAL A 12 21.16 -55.54 -97.52
CA VAL A 12 21.25 -56.09 -96.15
C VAL A 12 20.32 -57.29 -95.92
N THR A 13 20.19 -58.15 -96.93
CA THR A 13 19.45 -59.43 -96.82
C THR A 13 20.29 -60.67 -97.10
N VAL A 14 21.62 -60.61 -96.97
CA VAL A 14 22.43 -61.83 -97.04
C VAL A 14 23.52 -61.82 -95.97
N HIS A 15 23.31 -62.67 -94.95
CA HIS A 15 24.24 -63.15 -93.90
C HIS A 15 24.12 -62.51 -92.49
N THR A 16 23.16 -63.04 -91.74
CA THR A 16 23.19 -63.29 -90.28
C THR A 16 24.15 -64.46 -89.97
N PRO A 17 24.41 -64.95 -88.72
CA PRO A 17 23.80 -64.63 -87.40
C PRO A 17 24.76 -64.81 -86.17
N ASP A 18 25.08 -63.79 -85.35
CA ASP A 18 25.54 -64.07 -83.95
C ASP A 18 25.48 -62.92 -82.93
N ILE A 19 24.99 -61.72 -83.29
CA ILE A 19 25.00 -60.56 -82.38
C ILE A 19 23.80 -60.55 -81.40
N GLY A 20 22.71 -61.27 -81.72
CA GLY A 20 21.47 -61.22 -80.94
C GLY A 20 21.51 -61.84 -79.53
N LYS A 21 22.46 -62.74 -79.23
CA LYS A 21 22.56 -63.38 -77.90
C LYS A 21 23.35 -62.55 -76.89
N HIS A 22 24.29 -61.72 -77.32
CA HIS A 22 25.10 -60.89 -76.43
C HIS A 22 24.29 -59.67 -75.94
N ASP A 23 23.56 -59.02 -76.85
CA ASP A 23 22.78 -57.82 -76.52
C ASP A 23 21.55 -58.13 -75.66
N ALA A 24 20.91 -59.29 -75.87
CA ALA A 24 19.81 -59.73 -75.00
C ALA A 24 20.28 -59.94 -73.54
N LYS A 25 21.49 -60.49 -73.34
CA LYS A 25 22.05 -60.76 -72.01
C LYS A 25 22.50 -59.48 -71.31
N CYS A 26 23.08 -58.52 -72.04
CA CYS A 26 23.39 -57.19 -71.49
C CYS A 26 22.12 -56.44 -71.07
N LEU A 27 21.05 -56.52 -71.86
CA LEU A 27 19.80 -55.83 -71.57
C LEU A 27 19.09 -56.42 -70.34
N GLU A 28 19.17 -57.74 -70.14
CA GLU A 28 18.63 -58.42 -68.97
C GLU A 28 19.43 -58.10 -67.69
N THR A 29 20.76 -57.98 -67.80
CA THR A 29 21.64 -57.61 -66.68
C THR A 29 21.40 -56.16 -66.24
N ALA A 30 21.35 -55.22 -67.20
CA ALA A 30 21.06 -53.81 -66.93
C ALA A 30 19.66 -53.60 -66.36
N ARG A 31 18.68 -54.44 -66.74
CA ARG A 31 17.32 -54.37 -66.17
C ARG A 31 17.31 -54.78 -64.70
N LYS A 32 18.11 -55.78 -64.34
CA LYS A 32 18.24 -56.29 -62.98
C LYS A 32 18.96 -55.30 -62.06
N GLU A 33 20.05 -54.69 -62.53
CA GLU A 33 20.76 -53.62 -61.81
C GLU A 33 19.83 -52.43 -61.54
N ARG A 34 19.01 -52.04 -62.52
CA ARG A 34 18.05 -50.94 -62.35
C ARG A 34 16.95 -51.24 -61.34
N GLU A 35 16.55 -52.51 -61.23
CA GLU A 35 15.55 -52.97 -60.27
C GLU A 35 16.14 -52.98 -58.84
N GLU A 36 17.40 -53.38 -58.70
CA GLU A 36 18.16 -53.31 -57.44
C GLU A 36 18.41 -51.86 -57.00
N ASP A 37 18.77 -50.96 -57.93
CA ASP A 37 18.94 -49.53 -57.65
C ASP A 37 17.62 -48.86 -57.21
N MET A 38 16.48 -49.26 -57.80
CA MET A 38 15.17 -48.77 -57.38
C MET A 38 14.80 -49.24 -55.97
N VAL A 39 15.13 -50.48 -55.61
CA VAL A 39 14.91 -51.01 -54.26
C VAL A 39 15.81 -50.30 -53.26
N GLN A 40 17.08 -50.06 -53.60
CA GLN A 40 18.03 -49.32 -52.77
C GLN A 40 17.57 -47.86 -52.57
N GLY A 41 17.11 -47.20 -53.64
CA GLY A 41 16.57 -45.84 -53.58
C GLY A 41 15.31 -45.73 -52.71
N GLY A 42 14.41 -46.72 -52.78
CA GLY A 42 13.24 -46.78 -51.90
C GLY A 42 13.62 -47.00 -50.42
N LYS A 43 14.71 -47.72 -50.17
CA LYS A 43 15.23 -47.95 -48.81
C LYS A 43 15.82 -46.68 -48.20
N LEU A 44 16.61 -45.94 -48.98
CA LEU A 44 17.18 -44.65 -48.57
C LEU A 44 16.09 -43.59 -48.32
N LEU A 45 15.04 -43.55 -49.14
CA LEU A 45 13.91 -42.65 -48.91
C LEU A 45 13.17 -42.95 -47.59
N ASN A 46 13.01 -44.22 -47.24
CA ASN A 46 12.40 -44.61 -45.96
C ASN A 46 13.31 -44.29 -44.76
N GLU A 47 14.64 -44.41 -44.91
CA GLU A 47 15.61 -44.00 -43.88
C GLU A 47 15.59 -42.48 -43.69
N ASP A 48 15.59 -41.70 -44.77
CA ASP A 48 15.45 -40.24 -44.72
C ASP A 48 14.11 -39.82 -44.09
N GLU A 49 12.99 -40.49 -44.41
CA GLU A 49 11.70 -40.20 -43.79
C GLU A 49 11.67 -40.53 -42.29
N SER A 50 12.34 -41.62 -41.88
CA SER A 50 12.53 -41.97 -40.48
C SER A 50 13.38 -40.93 -39.73
N ASP A 51 14.47 -40.46 -40.34
CA ASP A 51 15.33 -39.45 -39.75
C ASP A 51 14.64 -38.09 -39.66
N VAL A 52 13.87 -37.69 -40.67
CA VAL A 52 13.05 -36.47 -40.64
C VAL A 52 12.00 -36.55 -39.52
N ASN A 53 11.36 -37.71 -39.33
CA ASN A 53 10.39 -37.93 -38.25
C ASN A 53 11.07 -37.91 -36.85
N SER A 54 12.29 -38.43 -36.74
CA SER A 54 13.10 -38.36 -35.51
C SER A 54 13.48 -36.91 -35.16
N VAL A 55 13.97 -36.16 -36.15
CA VAL A 55 14.36 -34.75 -35.98
C VAL A 55 13.15 -33.86 -35.67
N THR A 56 11.99 -34.10 -36.28
CA THR A 56 10.77 -33.35 -35.95
C THR A 56 10.26 -33.66 -34.55
N SER A 57 10.37 -34.92 -34.08
CA SER A 57 10.08 -35.29 -32.68
C SER A 57 11.01 -34.60 -31.68
N GLU A 58 12.31 -34.56 -31.97
CA GLU A 58 13.29 -33.86 -31.13
C GLU A 58 13.10 -32.34 -31.17
N LEU A 59 12.68 -31.78 -32.31
CA LEU A 59 12.35 -30.36 -32.45
C LEU A 59 11.10 -29.97 -31.64
N GLU A 60 10.07 -30.83 -31.59
CA GLU A 60 8.91 -30.60 -30.74
C GLU A 60 9.26 -30.66 -29.25
N LYS A 61 10.11 -31.62 -28.83
CA LYS A 61 10.64 -31.67 -27.46
C LYS A 61 11.48 -30.44 -27.13
N SER A 62 12.29 -29.97 -28.08
CA SER A 62 13.12 -28.76 -27.93
C SER A 62 12.25 -27.51 -27.80
N LYS A 63 11.19 -27.38 -28.59
CA LYS A 63 10.19 -26.29 -28.47
C LYS A 63 9.46 -26.35 -27.14
N ALA A 64 8.99 -27.52 -26.71
CA ALA A 64 8.36 -27.69 -25.41
C ALA A 64 9.32 -27.32 -24.25
N CYS A 65 10.61 -27.66 -24.37
CA CYS A 65 11.63 -27.26 -23.40
C CYS A 65 11.92 -25.75 -23.45
N ALA A 66 11.89 -25.13 -24.63
CA ALA A 66 12.02 -23.69 -24.79
C ALA A 66 10.83 -22.92 -24.21
N ASP A 67 9.61 -23.43 -24.40
CA ASP A 67 8.39 -22.89 -23.82
C ASP A 67 8.38 -23.07 -22.30
N GLU A 68 8.80 -24.23 -21.78
CA GLU A 68 8.97 -24.44 -20.34
C GLU A 68 10.05 -23.53 -19.75
N LYS A 69 11.12 -23.24 -20.51
CA LYS A 69 12.17 -22.30 -20.10
C LYS A 69 11.69 -20.84 -20.16
N ALA A 70 10.80 -20.49 -21.09
CA ALA A 70 10.15 -19.19 -21.15
C ALA A 70 9.19 -19.00 -19.98
N VAL A 71 8.34 -20.00 -19.69
CA VAL A 71 7.46 -19.99 -18.51
C VAL A 71 8.27 -19.93 -17.22
N LYS A 72 9.37 -20.68 -17.10
CA LYS A 72 10.28 -20.58 -15.95
C LYS A 72 10.97 -19.23 -15.85
N ARG A 73 11.29 -18.57 -16.96
CA ARG A 73 11.82 -17.19 -16.97
C ARG A 73 10.76 -16.18 -16.57
N ASP A 74 9.53 -16.32 -17.01
CA ASP A 74 8.44 -15.42 -16.62
C ASP A 74 8.08 -15.59 -15.14
N VAL A 75 8.09 -16.83 -14.64
CA VAL A 75 7.97 -17.12 -13.20
C VAL A 75 9.15 -16.56 -12.42
N TRP A 76 10.38 -16.69 -12.92
CA TRP A 76 11.56 -16.10 -12.26
C TRP A 76 11.56 -14.58 -12.33
N ALA A 77 11.11 -13.96 -13.42
CA ALA A 77 10.97 -12.52 -13.54
C ALA A 77 9.86 -12.00 -12.61
N TYR A 78 8.78 -12.77 -12.42
CA TYR A 78 7.75 -12.48 -11.42
C TYR A 78 8.27 -12.63 -9.99
N VAL A 79 9.06 -13.68 -9.71
CA VAL A 79 9.72 -13.86 -8.40
C VAL A 79 10.72 -12.73 -8.17
N GLU A 80 11.54 -12.38 -9.16
CA GLU A 80 12.48 -11.26 -9.09
C GLU A 80 11.75 -9.93 -8.91
N ASP A 81 10.60 -9.71 -9.55
CA ASP A 81 9.75 -8.54 -9.37
C ASP A 81 9.11 -8.45 -7.97
N VAL A 82 8.72 -9.60 -7.40
CA VAL A 82 8.14 -9.74 -6.05
C VAL A 82 9.21 -9.60 -4.96
N TYR A 83 10.44 -10.02 -5.23
CA TYR A 83 11.58 -9.94 -4.30
C TYR A 83 12.56 -8.80 -4.63
N ASN A 84 12.21 -7.89 -5.55
CA ASN A 84 13.04 -6.76 -5.92
C ASN A 84 13.11 -5.75 -4.77
N VAL A 85 14.28 -5.66 -4.16
CA VAL A 85 14.59 -4.83 -2.98
C VAL A 85 14.43 -3.32 -3.26
N GLU A 86 14.33 -2.91 -4.53
CA GLU A 86 14.18 -1.51 -4.94
C GLU A 86 12.73 -1.03 -5.13
N LYS A 87 11.72 -1.93 -5.10
CA LYS A 87 10.31 -1.52 -5.27
C LYS A 87 9.70 -0.97 -3.97
N PRO A 88 8.92 0.14 -4.00
CA PRO A 88 8.40 0.80 -2.79
C PRO A 88 7.08 0.23 -2.25
N GLN A 89 6.57 -0.90 -2.75
CA GLN A 89 5.27 -1.43 -2.36
C GLN A 89 5.42 -2.64 -1.45
N GLU A 90 4.83 -2.52 -0.25
CA GLU A 90 4.75 -3.50 0.85
C GLU A 90 6.02 -3.64 1.71
N LYS A 91 6.33 -2.55 2.41
CA LYS A 91 7.37 -2.46 3.44
C LYS A 91 6.90 -2.93 4.84
N ASP A 92 5.76 -3.61 4.95
CA ASP A 92 5.08 -3.87 6.23
C ASP A 92 5.29 -5.28 6.82
N GLU A 93 5.84 -6.27 6.07
CA GLU A 93 6.01 -7.64 6.61
C GLU A 93 7.48 -8.11 6.81
N ASP A 94 8.49 -7.33 6.39
CA ASP A 94 9.91 -7.75 6.44
C ASP A 94 10.77 -7.01 7.50
N MET A 95 10.17 -6.71 8.66
CA MET A 95 10.81 -5.96 9.75
C MET A 95 11.28 -6.83 10.93
N MET A 96 12.02 -7.92 10.66
CA MET A 96 12.72 -8.68 11.71
C MET A 96 14.20 -8.98 11.46
N MET A 97 14.83 -8.41 10.43
CA MET A 97 16.29 -8.54 10.24
C MET A 97 16.98 -7.17 10.29
N THR A 98 17.87 -6.99 11.27
CA THR A 98 18.76 -5.82 11.36
C THR A 98 19.59 -5.66 10.07
N SER A 99 20.03 -4.45 9.72
CA SER A 99 20.79 -4.21 8.46
C SER A 99 22.06 -5.05 8.34
N GLN A 100 22.66 -5.44 9.47
CA GLN A 100 23.79 -6.39 9.51
C GLN A 100 23.36 -7.82 9.16
N ILE A 101 22.17 -8.26 9.60
CA ILE A 101 21.62 -9.56 9.22
C ILE A 101 21.17 -9.54 7.76
N ARG A 102 20.60 -8.43 7.27
CA ARG A 102 20.22 -8.28 5.86
C ARG A 102 21.47 -8.28 4.94
N GLY A 103 22.55 -7.64 5.36
CA GLY A 103 23.85 -7.71 4.69
C GLY A 103 24.49 -9.11 4.76
N LEU A 104 24.40 -9.80 5.89
CA LEU A 104 24.86 -11.19 6.03
C LEU A 104 24.03 -12.16 5.20
N VAL A 105 22.71 -11.99 5.11
CA VAL A 105 21.81 -12.83 4.31
C VAL A 105 21.95 -12.54 2.83
N ALA A 106 22.20 -11.28 2.43
CA ALA A 106 22.56 -10.95 1.05
C ALA A 106 23.93 -11.53 0.67
N GLN A 107 24.94 -11.40 1.54
CA GLN A 107 26.24 -12.04 1.32
C GLN A 107 26.15 -13.58 1.34
N LEU A 108 25.30 -14.15 2.19
CA LEU A 108 25.01 -15.59 2.19
C LEU A 108 24.27 -16.00 0.91
N GLY A 109 23.32 -15.20 0.43
CA GLY A 109 22.60 -15.41 -0.82
C GLY A 109 23.51 -15.34 -2.04
N GLU A 110 24.36 -14.31 -2.12
CA GLU A 110 25.37 -14.15 -3.18
C GLU A 110 26.43 -15.24 -3.14
N THR A 111 26.91 -15.63 -1.94
CA THR A 111 27.83 -16.77 -1.81
C THR A 111 27.15 -18.09 -2.13
N PHE A 112 25.86 -18.24 -1.85
CA PHE A 112 25.09 -19.43 -2.24
C PHE A 112 24.86 -19.49 -3.74
N GLU A 113 24.48 -18.38 -4.39
CA GLU A 113 24.35 -18.29 -5.85
C GLU A 113 25.68 -18.53 -6.55
N MET A 114 26.77 -17.96 -6.03
CA MET A 114 28.12 -18.20 -6.53
C MET A 114 28.53 -19.67 -6.39
N LEU A 115 28.16 -20.33 -5.27
CA LEU A 115 28.39 -21.76 -5.07
C LEU A 115 27.50 -22.64 -5.94
N THR A 116 26.22 -22.31 -6.12
CA THR A 116 25.30 -23.07 -6.98
C THR A 116 25.66 -22.92 -8.45
N ASN A 117 26.13 -21.75 -8.89
CA ASN A 117 26.60 -21.53 -10.26
C ASN A 117 27.93 -22.25 -10.51
N ARG A 118 28.85 -22.26 -9.54
CA ARG A 118 30.09 -23.08 -9.59
C ARG A 118 29.80 -24.58 -9.61
N LEU A 119 28.84 -25.05 -8.83
CA LEU A 119 28.41 -26.45 -8.79
C LEU A 119 27.64 -26.85 -10.06
N ALA A 120 26.97 -25.91 -10.73
CA ALA A 120 26.32 -26.14 -12.01
C ALA A 120 27.32 -26.16 -13.20
N GLU A 121 28.47 -25.48 -13.08
CA GLU A 121 29.53 -25.49 -14.10
C GLU A 121 30.43 -26.75 -14.08
N GLU A 122 30.49 -27.50 -12.96
CA GLU A 122 31.37 -28.69 -12.84
C GLU A 122 30.73 -30.03 -13.28
N ASP A 123 29.47 -30.04 -13.74
CA ASP A 123 28.66 -31.27 -13.82
C ASP A 123 28.24 -31.68 -15.25
N GLU A 124 29.22 -32.03 -16.10
CA GLU A 124 28.95 -32.72 -17.38
C GLU A 124 29.24 -34.24 -17.31
N SER A 125 29.45 -34.84 -16.13
CA SER A 125 29.92 -36.25 -16.10
C SER A 125 29.38 -37.23 -15.04
N ARG A 126 28.44 -36.92 -14.12
CA ARG A 126 27.65 -37.95 -13.37
C ARG A 126 26.54 -37.34 -12.49
N PRO A 127 25.44 -38.07 -12.18
CA PRO A 127 24.32 -37.51 -11.43
C PRO A 127 24.63 -37.44 -9.91
N PRO A 128 24.48 -36.27 -9.24
CA PRO A 128 24.63 -36.17 -7.79
C PRO A 128 23.38 -36.72 -7.06
N PRO A 129 23.49 -37.15 -5.80
CA PRO A 129 22.34 -37.57 -5.01
C PRO A 129 21.49 -36.34 -4.63
N ARG A 130 20.55 -35.96 -5.51
CA ARG A 130 19.58 -34.84 -5.34
C ARG A 130 18.73 -34.92 -4.04
N CYS A 131 18.81 -36.02 -3.29
CA CYS A 131 17.99 -36.29 -2.11
C CYS A 131 18.39 -35.50 -0.84
N ASN A 132 19.65 -35.08 -0.69
CA ASN A 132 20.10 -34.33 0.50
C ASN A 132 19.63 -32.86 0.45
N LEU A 133 19.54 -32.25 -0.74
CA LEU A 133 19.03 -30.89 -0.94
C LEU A 133 17.56 -30.75 -0.54
N LEU A 134 16.74 -31.79 -0.72
CA LEU A 134 15.34 -31.83 -0.26
C LEU A 134 15.19 -31.76 1.28
N ARG A 135 16.29 -31.89 2.02
CA ARG A 135 16.34 -31.78 3.49
C ARG A 135 16.94 -30.44 3.96
N PHE A 136 17.10 -29.48 3.05
CA PHE A 136 17.72 -28.16 3.28
C PHE A 136 17.20 -27.46 4.54
N ASN A 137 15.89 -27.23 4.64
CA ASN A 137 15.29 -26.48 5.77
C ASN A 137 15.64 -27.09 7.15
N ARG A 138 15.85 -28.41 7.22
CA ARG A 138 16.15 -29.12 8.48
C ARG A 138 17.63 -29.10 8.82
N LEU A 139 18.48 -29.25 7.81
CA LEU A 139 19.94 -29.19 7.96
C LEU A 139 20.36 -27.76 8.27
N VAL A 140 19.92 -26.79 7.46
CA VAL A 140 20.26 -25.38 7.64
C VAL A 140 19.62 -24.79 8.89
N GLY A 141 18.37 -25.15 9.20
CA GLY A 141 17.71 -24.66 10.40
C GLY A 141 18.44 -25.04 11.69
N SER A 142 18.88 -26.30 11.81
CA SER A 142 19.59 -26.77 13.01
C SER A 142 21.02 -26.24 13.12
N VAL A 143 21.73 -26.15 11.99
CA VAL A 143 23.17 -25.81 11.93
C VAL A 143 23.42 -24.30 11.88
N TRP A 144 22.64 -23.55 11.10
CA TRP A 144 22.91 -22.13 10.79
C TRP A 144 21.95 -21.16 11.47
N VAL A 145 20.68 -21.53 11.65
CA VAL A 145 19.66 -20.65 12.25
C VAL A 145 19.62 -20.81 13.78
N GLY A 146 19.72 -22.04 14.26
CA GLY A 146 19.68 -22.35 15.69
C GLY A 146 18.26 -22.43 16.28
N ARG A 147 18.13 -23.20 17.36
CA ARG A 147 16.83 -23.60 17.95
C ARG A 147 15.90 -22.44 18.33
N GLN A 148 16.46 -21.38 18.92
CA GLN A 148 15.66 -20.25 19.42
C GLN A 148 15.05 -19.45 18.28
N LEU A 149 15.81 -19.18 17.22
CA LEU A 149 15.33 -18.45 16.05
C LEU A 149 14.34 -19.29 15.23
N MET A 150 14.55 -20.60 15.13
CA MET A 150 13.55 -21.51 14.51
C MET A 150 12.23 -21.52 15.28
N LEU A 151 12.27 -21.51 16.62
CA LEU A 151 11.07 -21.40 17.45
C LEU A 151 10.36 -20.06 17.25
N ILE A 152 11.09 -18.94 17.29
CA ILE A 152 10.50 -17.60 17.08
C ILE A 152 9.85 -17.51 15.70
N ARG A 153 10.55 -17.97 14.64
CA ARG A 153 10.04 -17.98 13.26
C ARG A 153 8.79 -18.85 13.10
N GLY A 154 8.79 -20.03 13.68
CA GLY A 154 7.61 -20.91 13.67
C GLY A 154 6.44 -20.31 14.46
N MET A 155 6.71 -19.71 15.62
CA MET A 155 5.68 -19.08 16.46
C MET A 155 5.08 -17.84 15.81
N SER A 156 5.88 -16.99 15.15
CA SER A 156 5.36 -15.81 14.43
C SER A 156 4.44 -16.23 13.29
N ALA A 157 4.79 -17.27 12.54
CA ALA A 157 3.92 -17.83 11.50
C ALA A 157 2.61 -18.42 12.07
N ILE A 158 2.65 -19.09 13.23
CA ILE A 158 1.44 -19.58 13.92
C ILE A 158 0.54 -18.40 14.34
N LEU A 159 1.12 -17.31 14.85
CA LEU A 159 0.37 -16.10 15.20
C LEU A 159 -0.27 -15.46 13.96
N LEU A 160 0.45 -15.40 12.84
CA LEU A 160 -0.08 -14.91 11.56
C LEU A 160 -1.25 -15.77 11.06
N LEU A 161 -1.13 -17.11 11.08
CA LEU A 161 -2.23 -18.04 10.73
C LEU A 161 -3.41 -17.96 11.70
N SER A 162 -3.21 -17.37 12.88
CA SER A 162 -4.25 -17.18 13.89
C SER A 162 -4.89 -15.79 13.84
N ALA A 163 -4.49 -14.94 12.91
CA ALA A 163 -5.00 -13.59 12.72
C ALA A 163 -5.56 -13.37 11.28
N PRO A 164 -6.65 -12.60 11.13
CA PRO A 164 -7.17 -12.21 9.83
C PRO A 164 -6.28 -11.14 9.16
N GLN A 165 -6.17 -11.18 7.82
CA GLN A 165 -5.61 -10.08 7.05
C GLN A 165 -6.71 -9.03 6.77
N LEU A 166 -6.45 -7.79 7.18
CA LEU A 166 -7.43 -6.70 7.12
C LEU A 166 -7.00 -5.64 6.13
N GLN A 167 -7.90 -5.29 5.21
CA GLN A 167 -7.71 -4.17 4.32
C GLN A 167 -8.78 -3.11 4.59
N LEU A 168 -8.34 -1.87 4.82
CA LEU A 168 -9.25 -0.73 4.89
C LEU A 168 -9.59 -0.31 3.46
N THR A 169 -10.84 -0.54 3.04
CA THR A 169 -11.32 -0.13 1.72
C THR A 169 -12.26 1.06 1.87
N SER A 170 -12.12 2.05 0.99
CA SER A 170 -13.05 3.18 0.89
C SER A 170 -13.97 2.94 -0.30
N SER A 171 -15.27 2.84 -0.06
CA SER A 171 -16.29 2.75 -1.12
C SER A 171 -17.40 3.75 -0.83
N CYS A 172 -17.72 4.59 -1.81
CA CYS A 172 -18.80 5.59 -1.71
C CYS A 172 -18.65 6.54 -0.50
N GLY A 173 -17.42 6.91 -0.13
CA GLY A 173 -17.14 7.83 0.97
C GLY A 173 -17.20 7.21 2.38
N TYR A 174 -17.40 5.90 2.50
CA TYR A 174 -17.31 5.17 3.76
C TYR A 174 -16.08 4.27 3.77
N THR A 175 -15.32 4.32 4.86
CA THR A 175 -14.23 3.39 5.12
C THR A 175 -14.78 2.14 5.81
N ARG A 176 -14.54 0.98 5.23
CA ARG A 176 -14.87 -0.31 5.86
C ARG A 176 -13.63 -1.20 5.90
N MET A 177 -13.46 -1.90 7.02
CA MET A 177 -12.48 -2.98 7.11
C MET A 177 -13.07 -4.20 6.40
N VAL A 178 -12.33 -4.73 5.43
CA VAL A 178 -12.70 -5.94 4.70
C VAL A 178 -11.63 -6.99 5.00
N ALA A 179 -12.08 -8.18 5.40
CA ALA A 179 -11.19 -9.33 5.51
C ALA A 179 -10.76 -9.74 4.10
N ARG A 180 -9.46 -9.72 3.83
CA ARG A 180 -8.89 -10.22 2.57
C ARG A 180 -8.40 -11.64 2.85
N PRO A 181 -9.08 -12.69 2.33
CA PRO A 181 -8.56 -14.04 2.46
C PRO A 181 -7.20 -14.13 1.77
N ARG A 182 -6.25 -14.82 2.40
CA ARG A 182 -4.91 -15.05 1.84
C ARG A 182 -5.03 -15.84 0.55
N SER A 183 -4.12 -15.58 -0.40
CA SER A 183 -4.02 -16.44 -1.58
C SER A 183 -3.56 -17.85 -1.15
N TYR A 184 -3.86 -18.87 -1.97
CA TYR A 184 -3.43 -20.24 -1.67
C TYR A 184 -1.90 -20.35 -1.57
N VAL A 185 -1.17 -19.51 -2.31
CA VAL A 185 0.30 -19.47 -2.29
C VAL A 185 0.80 -18.84 -0.99
N GLU A 186 0.25 -17.70 -0.58
CA GLU A 186 0.56 -17.06 0.71
C GLU A 186 0.29 -18.00 1.88
N ALA A 187 -0.89 -18.65 1.88
CA ALA A 187 -1.26 -19.61 2.92
C ALA A 187 -0.30 -20.81 2.95
N ALA A 188 0.12 -21.33 1.79
CA ALA A 188 1.07 -22.43 1.69
C ALA A 188 2.47 -22.06 2.21
N VAL A 189 2.94 -20.85 1.91
CA VAL A 189 4.21 -20.31 2.40
C VAL A 189 4.16 -20.15 3.92
N ILE A 190 3.15 -19.46 4.46
CA ILE A 190 3.03 -19.23 5.91
C ILE A 190 2.82 -20.55 6.67
N ALA A 191 2.04 -21.49 6.11
CA ALA A 191 1.93 -22.84 6.66
C ALA A 191 3.29 -23.57 6.66
N GLY A 192 4.11 -23.36 5.63
CA GLY A 192 5.50 -23.80 5.57
C GLY A 192 6.33 -23.18 6.68
N GLU A 193 6.19 -21.88 6.91
CA GLU A 193 6.88 -21.15 7.97
C GLU A 193 6.49 -21.63 9.37
N ALA A 194 5.23 -22.01 9.58
CA ALA A 194 4.79 -22.61 10.84
C ALA A 194 5.48 -23.96 11.13
N THR A 195 5.93 -24.72 10.11
CA THR A 195 6.59 -26.03 10.32
C THR A 195 7.95 -25.94 11.00
N TRP A 196 8.58 -24.76 11.03
CA TRP A 196 9.85 -24.52 11.72
C TRP A 196 9.78 -24.75 13.24
N PHE A 197 8.59 -24.57 13.83
CA PHE A 197 8.34 -24.97 15.22
C PHE A 197 8.61 -26.47 15.42
N THR A 198 8.13 -27.31 14.50
CA THR A 198 8.30 -28.76 14.57
C THR A 198 9.72 -29.18 14.19
N TYR A 199 10.42 -28.45 13.32
CA TYR A 199 11.85 -28.66 13.10
C TYR A 199 12.68 -28.46 14.37
N SER A 200 12.29 -27.49 15.21
CA SER A 200 12.91 -27.30 16.53
C SER A 200 12.66 -28.48 17.47
N LEU A 201 11.46 -29.08 17.42
CA LEU A 201 11.12 -30.28 18.18
C LEU A 201 11.88 -31.53 17.67
N HIS A 202 12.04 -31.67 16.35
CA HIS A 202 12.84 -32.74 15.77
C HIS A 202 14.28 -32.70 16.28
N ASP A 203 14.87 -31.51 16.37
CA ASP A 203 16.25 -31.36 16.87
C ASP A 203 16.42 -31.78 18.34
N LEU A 204 15.36 -31.67 19.15
CA LEU A 204 15.34 -32.20 20.52
C LEU A 204 15.11 -33.71 20.55
N LEU A 205 14.17 -34.22 19.74
CA LEU A 205 13.79 -35.64 19.73
C LEU A 205 14.83 -36.56 19.12
N VAL A 206 15.73 -36.04 18.28
CA VAL A 206 16.89 -36.78 17.78
C VAL A 206 17.74 -37.36 18.90
N LEU A 207 17.82 -36.70 20.07
CA LEU A 207 18.57 -37.20 21.23
C LEU A 207 18.03 -38.52 21.78
N VAL A 208 16.74 -38.80 21.58
CA VAL A 208 16.05 -39.97 22.13
C VAL A 208 15.71 -40.99 21.02
N PHE A 209 15.34 -40.52 19.84
CA PHE A 209 14.84 -41.33 18.72
C PHE A 209 15.68 -41.18 17.44
N ALA A 210 17.02 -41.14 17.59
CA ALA A 210 17.97 -40.97 16.48
C ALA A 210 17.68 -41.92 15.30
N ASP A 211 17.54 -43.23 15.58
CA ASP A 211 17.31 -44.28 14.57
C ASP A 211 16.02 -44.08 13.73
N MET A 212 14.99 -43.49 14.34
CA MET A 212 13.66 -43.35 13.72
C MET A 212 13.47 -41.99 13.04
N THR A 213 14.40 -41.06 13.24
CA THR A 213 14.25 -39.66 12.80
C THR A 213 14.12 -39.52 11.28
N ARG A 214 14.76 -40.39 10.51
CA ARG A 214 14.61 -40.44 9.04
C ARG A 214 13.18 -40.73 8.57
N ILE A 215 12.37 -41.38 9.41
CA ILE A 215 11.02 -41.85 9.07
C ILE A 215 9.97 -40.88 9.64
N TYR A 216 9.98 -40.61 10.95
CA TYR A 216 8.90 -39.82 11.56
C TYR A 216 8.97 -38.32 11.21
N ALA A 217 10.17 -37.75 11.05
CA ALA A 217 10.31 -36.31 10.82
C ALA A 217 9.79 -35.82 9.45
N PRO A 218 10.05 -36.49 8.30
CA PRO A 218 9.43 -36.10 7.03
C PRO A 218 7.91 -36.25 7.05
N LEU A 219 7.41 -37.34 7.62
CA LEU A 219 5.98 -37.62 7.71
C LEU A 219 5.23 -36.60 8.57
N SER A 220 5.74 -36.28 9.76
CA SER A 220 5.14 -35.28 10.65
C SER A 220 5.10 -33.89 10.01
N ALA A 221 6.21 -33.42 9.43
CA ALA A 221 6.23 -32.09 8.80
C ALA A 221 5.30 -31.98 7.59
N ALA A 222 5.22 -33.02 6.76
CA ALA A 222 4.28 -33.04 5.63
C ALA A 222 2.83 -33.03 6.12
N PHE A 223 2.51 -33.82 7.15
CA PHE A 223 1.18 -33.86 7.74
C PHE A 223 0.78 -32.51 8.36
N ILE A 224 1.69 -31.87 9.10
CA ILE A 224 1.52 -30.54 9.67
C ILE A 224 1.27 -29.52 8.58
N TRP A 225 2.13 -29.48 7.57
CA TRP A 225 2.04 -28.50 6.50
C TRP A 225 0.69 -28.58 5.79
N ILE A 226 0.27 -29.80 5.45
CA ILE A 226 -1.04 -30.06 4.84
C ILE A 226 -2.16 -29.68 5.81
N SER A 227 -2.06 -30.03 7.10
CA SER A 227 -3.10 -29.75 8.10
C SER A 227 -3.26 -28.24 8.32
N HIS A 228 -2.17 -27.48 8.42
CA HIS A 228 -2.20 -26.03 8.55
C HIS A 228 -2.76 -25.36 7.31
N LEU A 229 -2.30 -25.77 6.12
CA LEU A 229 -2.80 -25.24 4.85
C LEU A 229 -4.30 -25.54 4.68
N ALA A 230 -4.71 -26.79 4.90
CA ALA A 230 -6.10 -27.19 4.80
C ALA A 230 -6.98 -26.45 5.82
N LEU A 231 -6.48 -26.26 7.04
CA LEU A 231 -7.22 -25.58 8.09
C LEU A 231 -7.32 -24.06 7.84
N ASP A 232 -6.28 -23.40 7.30
CA ASP A 232 -6.31 -21.98 6.91
C ASP A 232 -7.26 -21.75 5.72
N VAL A 233 -7.25 -22.65 4.74
CA VAL A 233 -8.12 -22.57 3.56
C VAL A 233 -9.58 -22.91 3.87
N ALA A 234 -9.83 -23.99 4.64
CA ALA A 234 -11.19 -24.44 4.93
C ALA A 234 -11.89 -23.61 6.01
N ALA A 235 -11.12 -23.08 6.97
CA ALA A 235 -11.64 -22.32 8.09
C ALA A 235 -10.73 -21.13 8.43
N PRO A 236 -10.72 -20.07 7.59
CA PRO A 236 -9.95 -18.86 7.83
C PRO A 236 -10.46 -18.13 9.08
N VAL A 237 -9.55 -17.51 9.83
CA VAL A 237 -9.92 -16.74 11.03
C VAL A 237 -10.66 -15.47 10.61
N GLY A 238 -11.88 -15.28 11.10
CA GLY A 238 -12.67 -14.07 10.90
C GLY A 238 -12.46 -13.01 11.99
N ILE A 239 -12.96 -11.81 11.74
CA ILE A 239 -13.08 -10.75 12.75
C ILE A 239 -14.37 -10.95 13.53
N SER A 240 -14.32 -10.89 14.86
CA SER A 240 -15.53 -10.73 15.68
C SER A 240 -15.66 -9.28 16.15
N ILE A 241 -16.82 -8.69 15.86
CA ILE A 241 -17.19 -7.34 16.28
C ILE A 241 -18.39 -7.48 17.21
N GLU A 242 -18.20 -7.13 18.47
CA GLU A 242 -19.27 -7.05 19.45
C GLU A 242 -19.67 -5.57 19.59
N ILE A 243 -20.89 -5.22 19.17
CA ILE A 243 -21.39 -3.84 19.24
C ILE A 243 -22.14 -3.68 20.55
N ASP A 244 -21.55 -2.98 21.51
CA ASP A 244 -22.23 -2.51 22.74
C ASP A 244 -22.13 -0.98 22.77
N ARG A 245 -23.19 -0.31 22.32
CA ARG A 245 -23.26 1.16 22.27
C ARG A 245 -23.73 1.71 23.62
N ARG A 246 -22.80 2.23 24.40
CA ARG A 246 -23.08 2.98 25.63
C ARG A 246 -22.50 4.37 25.51
N CYS A 247 -23.37 5.37 25.43
CA CYS A 247 -22.99 6.77 25.43
C CYS A 247 -23.30 7.36 26.80
N VAL A 248 -22.29 7.89 27.48
CA VAL A 248 -22.44 8.64 28.72
C VAL A 248 -22.12 10.10 28.42
N GLY A 249 -23.02 11.01 28.81
CA GLY A 249 -22.72 12.44 28.77
C GLY A 249 -21.69 12.77 29.83
N GLN A 250 -20.51 13.23 29.41
CA GLN A 250 -19.49 13.73 30.33
C GLN A 250 -19.81 15.19 30.69
N ASP A 251 -20.20 15.98 29.69
CA ASP A 251 -20.82 17.30 29.81
C ASP A 251 -21.69 17.53 28.57
N MET A 252 -22.93 18.02 28.71
CA MET A 252 -23.85 18.21 27.58
C MET A 252 -23.29 19.22 26.56
N ASP A 253 -22.41 20.11 27.00
CA ASP A 253 -21.76 21.12 26.16
C ASP A 253 -20.40 20.66 25.57
N SER A 254 -19.74 19.64 26.16
CA SER A 254 -18.39 19.20 25.73
C SER A 254 -18.38 17.88 24.94
N GLY A 255 -19.44 17.07 25.03
CA GLY A 255 -19.64 15.90 24.17
C GLY A 255 -20.13 14.64 24.89
N LEU A 256 -20.49 13.64 24.09
CA LEU A 256 -20.88 12.31 24.54
C LEU A 256 -19.68 11.37 24.43
N LEU A 257 -19.36 10.65 25.51
CA LEU A 257 -18.39 9.56 25.46
C LEU A 257 -19.13 8.27 25.13
N CYS A 258 -18.99 7.82 23.88
CA CYS A 258 -19.63 6.60 23.40
C CYS A 258 -18.61 5.46 23.30
N THR A 259 -18.81 4.39 24.05
CA THR A 259 -18.23 3.09 23.71
C THR A 259 -19.16 2.45 22.70
N ALA A 260 -18.67 2.15 21.48
CA ALA A 260 -19.52 1.62 20.42
C ALA A 260 -19.45 0.09 20.28
N GLY A 261 -18.39 -0.53 20.79
CA GLY A 261 -18.17 -1.98 20.71
C GLY A 261 -16.71 -2.39 20.92
N ARG A 262 -16.47 -3.69 20.91
CA ARG A 262 -15.15 -4.33 20.98
C ARG A 262 -14.87 -5.04 19.65
N ILE A 263 -13.71 -4.79 19.08
CA ILE A 263 -13.19 -5.53 17.91
C ILE A 263 -12.14 -6.50 18.42
N VAL A 264 -12.32 -7.79 18.17
CA VAL A 264 -11.32 -8.81 18.51
C VAL A 264 -10.66 -9.29 17.21
N ILE A 265 -9.34 -9.12 17.14
CA ILE A 265 -8.50 -9.52 16.00
C ILE A 265 -7.69 -10.74 16.42
N GLY A 266 -7.91 -11.85 15.72
CA GLY A 266 -7.24 -13.12 15.97
C GLY A 266 -7.91 -14.00 17.03
N SER A 267 -7.45 -15.24 17.14
CA SER A 267 -8.04 -16.27 18.03
C SER A 267 -6.96 -17.00 18.83
N SER A 268 -7.06 -16.95 20.16
CA SER A 268 -6.22 -17.75 21.07
C SER A 268 -6.47 -19.25 20.90
N ASP A 269 -7.72 -19.63 20.62
CA ASP A 269 -8.10 -21.02 20.42
C ASP A 269 -7.47 -21.58 19.14
N ARG A 270 -7.35 -20.74 18.10
CA ARG A 270 -6.63 -21.10 16.87
C ARG A 270 -5.14 -21.31 17.13
N VAL A 271 -4.49 -20.44 17.90
CA VAL A 271 -3.08 -20.63 18.29
C VAL A 271 -2.89 -21.95 19.02
N LEU A 272 -3.74 -22.24 20.01
CA LEU A 272 -3.70 -23.49 20.77
C LEU A 272 -3.95 -24.72 19.89
N LEU A 273 -4.90 -24.63 18.96
CA LEU A 273 -5.21 -25.70 18.01
C LEU A 273 -4.02 -25.99 17.08
N LEU A 274 -3.40 -24.96 16.50
CA LEU A 274 -2.23 -25.11 15.64
C LEU A 274 -1.05 -25.73 16.42
N LEU A 275 -0.78 -25.25 17.64
CA LEU A 275 0.25 -25.84 18.51
C LEU A 275 -0.05 -27.29 18.86
N TRP A 276 -1.32 -27.62 19.13
CA TRP A 276 -1.72 -28.99 19.42
C TRP A 276 -1.55 -29.90 18.19
N LEU A 277 -1.91 -29.43 16.99
CA LEU A 277 -1.73 -30.17 15.74
C LEU A 277 -0.24 -30.48 15.49
N GLN A 278 0.67 -29.56 15.83
CA GLN A 278 2.11 -29.79 15.74
C GLN A 278 2.57 -30.95 16.63
N ILE A 279 2.08 -31.01 17.87
CA ILE A 279 2.43 -32.07 18.81
C ILE A 279 1.75 -33.40 18.45
N ALA A 280 0.46 -33.37 18.11
CA ALA A 280 -0.33 -34.56 17.78
C ALA A 280 0.20 -35.28 16.55
N SER A 281 0.51 -34.53 15.48
CA SER A 281 1.10 -35.07 14.25
C SER A 281 2.47 -35.70 14.46
N LEU A 282 3.30 -35.11 15.34
CA LEU A 282 4.58 -35.64 15.74
C LEU A 282 4.44 -36.98 16.46
N VAL A 283 3.50 -37.08 17.41
CA VAL A 283 3.19 -38.33 18.12
C VAL A 283 2.67 -39.40 17.16
N VAL A 284 1.73 -39.06 16.26
CA VAL A 284 1.20 -39.99 15.26
C VAL A 284 2.31 -40.52 14.35
N ALA A 285 3.18 -39.64 13.85
CA ALA A 285 4.31 -40.04 13.01
C ALA A 285 5.30 -40.95 13.76
N LEU A 286 5.55 -40.69 15.04
CA LEU A 286 6.37 -41.55 15.90
C LEU A 286 5.74 -42.93 16.10
N VAL A 287 4.43 -43.00 16.34
CA VAL A 287 3.70 -44.27 16.47
C VAL A 287 3.78 -45.07 15.17
N ILE A 288 3.53 -44.44 14.02
CA ILE A 288 3.63 -45.10 12.70
C ILE A 288 5.06 -45.62 12.47
N ALA A 289 6.08 -44.81 12.75
CA ALA A 289 7.47 -45.22 12.60
C ALA A 289 7.83 -46.40 13.54
N SER A 290 7.31 -46.39 14.78
CA SER A 290 7.52 -47.49 15.73
C SER A 290 6.80 -48.78 15.31
N ALA A 291 5.57 -48.69 14.78
CA ALA A 291 4.80 -49.84 14.30
C ALA A 291 5.44 -50.44 13.04
N TRP A 292 5.95 -49.60 12.13
CA TRP A 292 6.74 -50.03 10.98
C TRP A 292 8.04 -50.75 11.39
N ARG A 293 8.69 -50.30 12.46
CA ARG A 293 9.89 -50.96 13.00
C ARG A 293 9.57 -52.37 13.51
N VAL A 294 8.48 -52.52 14.26
CA VAL A 294 8.03 -53.80 14.83
C VAL A 294 7.55 -54.76 13.74
N GLY A 295 6.84 -54.27 12.72
CA GLY A 295 6.25 -55.11 11.66
C GLY A 295 7.24 -55.64 10.60
N ARG A 296 8.41 -55.03 10.43
CA ARG A 296 9.41 -55.45 9.42
C ARG A 296 10.65 -56.14 9.99
N GLY A 297 10.71 -56.40 11.30
CA GLY A 297 11.92 -56.94 11.92
C GLY A 297 13.14 -56.10 11.58
N TYR A 298 12.97 -54.77 11.53
CA TYR A 298 14.04 -53.88 11.12
C TYR A 298 15.12 -53.92 12.20
N HIS A 299 16.15 -54.74 11.97
CA HIS A 299 17.37 -54.67 12.74
C HIS A 299 17.85 -53.22 12.67
N ALA A 300 17.91 -52.56 13.82
CA ALA A 300 18.65 -51.32 13.92
C ALA A 300 19.99 -51.59 13.27
N CYS A 301 20.30 -50.94 12.14
CA CYS A 301 21.70 -50.69 11.88
C CYS A 301 22.17 -50.00 13.15
N LYS A 302 22.98 -50.70 13.96
CA LYS A 302 23.81 -50.02 14.95
C LYS A 302 24.35 -48.82 14.19
N ALA A 303 24.05 -47.61 14.65
CA ALA A 303 24.75 -46.44 14.17
C ALA A 303 26.23 -46.81 14.31
N ASN A 304 26.88 -47.15 13.18
CA ASN A 304 28.30 -47.39 13.16
C ASN A 304 28.88 -46.09 13.70
N ASP A 305 29.55 -46.20 14.84
CA ASP A 305 30.25 -45.14 15.58
C ASP A 305 30.25 -43.79 14.86
N GLY A 306 29.20 -43.01 15.14
CA GLY A 306 28.89 -41.78 14.43
C GLY A 306 30.01 -40.75 14.55
N CYS A 307 30.28 -40.03 13.47
CA CYS A 307 31.30 -38.99 13.45
C CYS A 307 30.94 -37.86 14.43
N VAL A 308 31.67 -37.75 15.55
CA VAL A 308 31.50 -36.77 16.65
C VAL A 308 31.53 -35.30 16.17
N LEU A 309 31.91 -35.06 14.92
CA LEU A 309 32.02 -33.74 14.29
C LEU A 309 30.72 -33.19 13.69
N LEU A 310 29.71 -34.03 13.42
CA LEU A 310 28.42 -33.56 12.91
C LEU A 310 27.40 -33.37 14.04
N LEU A 311 26.55 -32.35 13.91
CA LEU A 311 25.37 -32.15 14.76
C LEU A 311 24.44 -33.36 14.66
N GLY A 312 23.77 -33.76 15.76
CA GLY A 312 22.95 -34.99 15.79
C GLY A 312 21.84 -35.03 14.72
N THR A 313 21.24 -33.89 14.41
CA THR A 313 20.27 -33.74 13.31
C THR A 313 20.90 -33.92 11.94
N ALA A 314 22.10 -33.38 11.71
CA ALA A 314 22.85 -33.59 10.48
C ALA A 314 23.16 -35.09 10.27
N GLN A 315 23.61 -35.80 11.30
CA GLN A 315 23.85 -37.26 11.24
C GLN A 315 22.56 -38.05 10.94
N ALA A 316 21.46 -37.62 11.54
CA ALA A 316 20.17 -38.27 11.34
C ALA A 316 19.63 -38.08 9.92
N PHE A 317 19.88 -36.95 9.24
CA PHE A 317 19.28 -36.65 7.94
C PHE A 317 20.21 -36.79 6.73
N ILE A 318 21.53 -36.74 6.90
CA ILE A 318 22.44 -36.86 5.75
C ILE A 318 22.53 -38.32 5.28
N VAL A 319 22.46 -38.53 3.96
CA VAL A 319 22.68 -39.85 3.35
C VAL A 319 24.05 -39.86 2.70
N PRO A 320 24.98 -40.73 3.13
CA PRO A 320 26.28 -40.86 2.49
C PRO A 320 26.17 -41.56 1.15
N TYR A 321 27.06 -41.19 0.23
CA TYR A 321 27.28 -41.91 -1.01
C TYR A 321 28.31 -43.03 -0.79
N HIS A 322 28.00 -44.24 -1.24
CA HIS A 322 28.90 -45.40 -1.19
C HIS A 322 29.21 -45.86 -2.62
N ALA A 323 30.47 -45.77 -3.04
CA ALA A 323 30.91 -46.27 -4.35
C ALA A 323 31.12 -47.80 -4.34
N ALA A 324 31.47 -48.39 -3.20
CA ALA A 324 31.60 -49.84 -2.99
C ALA A 324 31.26 -50.24 -1.54
N PRO A 325 30.89 -51.51 -1.25
CA PRO A 325 30.43 -51.97 0.08
C PRO A 325 31.45 -51.84 1.23
N LEU A 326 32.73 -51.60 0.91
CA LEU A 326 33.86 -51.57 1.86
C LEU A 326 34.51 -50.18 2.00
N GLU A 327 33.99 -49.15 1.31
CA GLU A 327 34.55 -47.80 1.36
C GLU A 327 33.89 -46.90 2.43
N PRO A 328 34.65 -45.97 3.05
CA PRO A 328 34.13 -45.03 4.03
C PRO A 328 33.04 -44.13 3.42
N PRO A 329 32.06 -43.69 4.23
CA PRO A 329 30.96 -42.85 3.76
C PRO A 329 31.47 -41.53 3.20
N GLN A 330 31.17 -41.25 1.93
CA GLN A 330 31.56 -40.00 1.26
C GLN A 330 30.38 -39.03 1.21
N TYR A 331 30.66 -37.74 1.36
CA TYR A 331 29.68 -36.67 1.26
C TYR A 331 30.07 -35.68 0.17
N ASP A 332 29.09 -35.19 -0.56
CA ASP A 332 29.25 -34.13 -1.56
C ASP A 332 29.51 -32.77 -0.88
N ALA A 333 30.24 -31.89 -1.59
CA ALA A 333 30.59 -30.56 -1.09
C ALA A 333 29.38 -29.75 -0.59
N ALA A 334 28.25 -29.82 -1.30
CA ALA A 334 27.03 -29.13 -0.89
C ALA A 334 26.49 -29.66 0.45
N SER A 335 26.41 -30.97 0.64
CA SER A 335 25.98 -31.55 1.93
C SER A 335 26.92 -31.22 3.08
N CYS A 336 28.23 -31.09 2.84
CA CYS A 336 29.19 -30.63 3.85
C CYS A 336 28.92 -29.19 4.29
N VAL A 337 28.68 -28.27 3.35
CA VAL A 337 28.34 -26.86 3.65
C VAL A 337 27.02 -26.77 4.43
N LEU A 338 26.00 -27.54 4.04
CA LEU A 338 24.72 -27.60 4.76
C LEU A 338 24.88 -28.08 6.21
N CYS A 339 25.90 -28.91 6.47
CA CYS A 339 26.24 -29.41 7.81
C CYS A 339 27.24 -28.52 8.57
N GLY A 340 27.63 -27.37 8.01
CA GLY A 340 28.54 -26.40 8.66
C GLY A 340 30.02 -26.78 8.55
N LEU A 341 30.37 -27.67 7.61
CA LEU A 341 31.75 -28.08 7.34
C LEU A 341 32.25 -27.42 6.05
N LEU A 342 33.29 -26.61 6.16
CA LEU A 342 33.95 -25.95 5.04
C LEU A 342 35.29 -26.65 4.77
N ALA A 343 35.43 -27.30 3.62
CA ALA A 343 36.70 -27.87 3.18
C ALA A 343 37.65 -26.72 2.78
N ILE A 344 38.86 -26.68 3.36
CA ILE A 344 39.85 -25.65 3.02
C ILE A 344 40.66 -26.14 1.81
N PRO A 345 40.60 -25.45 0.65
CA PRO A 345 41.28 -25.89 -0.57
C PRO A 345 42.79 -26.07 -0.34
N ARG A 346 43.37 -27.12 -0.92
CA ARG A 346 44.82 -27.46 -0.85
C ARG A 346 45.34 -27.89 0.53
N THR A 347 44.47 -28.09 1.52
CA THR A 347 44.85 -28.62 2.82
C THR A 347 44.03 -29.86 3.16
N ARG A 348 44.55 -30.75 4.02
CA ARG A 348 43.80 -31.92 4.53
C ARG A 348 42.88 -31.55 5.69
N TYR A 349 42.37 -30.33 5.76
CA TYR A 349 41.57 -29.85 6.89
C TYR A 349 40.19 -29.34 6.46
N ALA A 350 39.16 -29.63 7.24
CA ALA A 350 37.88 -28.95 7.20
C ALA A 350 37.68 -28.11 8.45
N PHE A 351 37.05 -26.95 8.26
CA PHE A 351 36.63 -26.05 9.32
C PHE A 351 35.16 -26.29 9.65
N ASN A 352 34.89 -26.63 10.91
CA ASN A 352 33.53 -26.70 11.45
C ASN A 352 33.14 -25.33 12.00
N ILE A 353 32.20 -24.67 11.33
CA ILE A 353 31.77 -23.31 11.68
C ILE A 353 30.96 -23.25 12.97
N VAL A 354 30.25 -24.33 13.30
CA VAL A 354 29.38 -24.41 14.49
C VAL A 354 30.20 -24.67 15.76
N LEU A 355 31.19 -25.56 15.67
CA LEU A 355 32.09 -25.89 16.78
C LEU A 355 33.34 -25.01 16.83
N TRP A 356 33.54 -24.14 15.83
CA TRP A 356 34.72 -23.29 15.67
C TRP A 356 36.03 -24.09 15.77
N SER A 357 36.08 -25.25 15.12
CA SER A 357 37.20 -26.20 15.20
C SER A 357 37.64 -26.68 13.83
N THR A 358 38.95 -26.96 13.67
CA THR A 358 39.53 -27.52 12.44
C THR A 358 39.81 -29.00 12.62
N THR A 359 39.36 -29.85 11.70
CA THR A 359 39.59 -31.30 11.73
C THR A 359 40.22 -31.82 10.46
N ALA A 360 41.13 -32.79 10.61
CA ALA A 360 41.80 -33.41 9.47
C ALA A 360 40.85 -34.37 8.72
N ILE A 361 40.85 -34.28 7.39
CA ILE A 361 40.11 -35.14 6.45
C ILE A 361 41.13 -35.90 5.60
N GLU A 362 40.98 -37.22 5.49
CA GLU A 362 41.76 -38.03 4.55
C GLU A 362 41.09 -38.02 3.17
N LEU A 363 41.66 -37.31 2.20
CA LEU A 363 41.18 -37.28 0.80
C LEU A 363 41.92 -38.33 -0.04
N PRO A 364 41.23 -39.24 -0.74
CA PRO A 364 41.82 -40.01 -1.84
C PRO A 364 42.18 -39.07 -3.00
N ALA A 365 43.38 -39.21 -3.56
CA ALA A 365 43.99 -38.30 -4.53
C ALA A 365 43.30 -38.21 -5.92
N ALA A 366 42.08 -38.72 -6.09
CA ALA A 366 41.39 -38.78 -7.38
C ALA A 366 40.03 -38.05 -7.44
N TYR A 367 39.53 -37.46 -6.34
CA TYR A 367 38.23 -36.78 -6.33
C TYR A 367 38.29 -35.47 -5.56
N THR A 368 38.24 -34.34 -6.27
CA THR A 368 38.25 -32.98 -5.71
C THR A 368 36.90 -32.51 -5.19
N THR A 369 35.83 -33.31 -5.30
CA THR A 369 34.45 -32.89 -5.03
C THR A 369 33.75 -33.65 -3.89
N THR A 370 34.39 -34.66 -3.29
CA THR A 370 33.82 -35.45 -2.19
C THR A 370 34.71 -35.41 -0.93
N ALA A 371 34.10 -35.13 0.21
CA ALA A 371 34.77 -35.20 1.51
C ALA A 371 34.55 -36.59 2.11
N VAL A 372 35.64 -37.30 2.40
CA VAL A 372 35.61 -38.57 3.12
C VAL A 372 35.74 -38.27 4.61
N ILE A 373 34.65 -38.41 5.35
CA ILE A 373 34.71 -38.28 6.81
C ILE A 373 35.27 -39.60 7.36
N PRO A 374 36.42 -39.60 8.08
CA PRO A 374 37.04 -40.83 8.54
C PRO A 374 36.09 -41.60 9.46
N ASP A 375 35.92 -42.89 9.17
CA ASP A 375 35.22 -43.83 10.03
C ASP A 375 36.07 -44.08 11.28
N SER A 376 35.41 -44.23 12.42
CA SER A 376 35.97 -44.45 13.76
C SER A 376 37.00 -45.59 13.89
N ARG A 377 37.15 -46.43 12.86
CA ARG A 377 38.09 -47.56 12.80
C ARG A 377 39.51 -47.18 12.36
N ALA A 378 39.75 -45.97 11.84
CA ALA A 378 41.10 -45.47 11.57
C ALA A 378 41.81 -44.93 12.84
N ARG A 379 41.54 -45.55 13.99
CA ARG A 379 42.05 -45.08 15.29
C ARG A 379 43.53 -45.42 15.51
N GLU A 380 44.08 -46.39 14.79
CA GLU A 380 45.44 -46.87 15.07
C GLU A 380 46.59 -45.92 14.66
N THR A 381 46.34 -44.84 13.91
CA THR A 381 47.42 -43.91 13.49
C THR A 381 47.24 -42.46 13.94
N VAL A 382 46.05 -42.08 14.41
CA VAL A 382 45.77 -40.74 14.97
C VAL A 382 45.88 -40.70 16.50
N ASP A 383 45.85 -41.87 17.15
CA ASP A 383 46.01 -41.99 18.60
C ASP A 383 47.31 -41.31 19.09
N HIS A 384 48.42 -41.32 18.34
CA HIS A 384 49.66 -40.73 18.84
C HIS A 384 49.74 -39.19 18.86
N PHE A 385 48.90 -38.47 18.14
CA PHE A 385 48.91 -36.99 18.17
C PHE A 385 47.85 -36.42 19.12
N PHE A 386 46.68 -37.06 19.20
CA PHE A 386 45.65 -36.69 20.18
C PHE A 386 45.96 -37.20 21.58
N GLU A 387 46.62 -38.34 21.77
CA GLU A 387 47.13 -38.76 23.09
C GLU A 387 48.21 -37.79 23.61
N LYS A 388 48.88 -37.04 22.72
CA LYS A 388 49.82 -35.98 23.09
C LYS A 388 49.15 -34.63 23.42
N LEU A 389 48.04 -34.28 22.78
CA LEU A 389 47.24 -33.10 23.15
C LEU A 389 46.32 -33.36 24.35
N GLU A 390 45.80 -34.59 24.48
CA GLU A 390 45.07 -35.04 25.65
C GLU A 390 46.06 -35.19 26.83
N SER A 391 47.28 -35.70 26.68
CA SER A 391 48.26 -35.67 27.79
C SER A 391 48.73 -34.26 28.19
N ILE A 392 48.79 -33.30 27.26
CA ILE A 392 49.05 -31.89 27.59
C ILE A 392 47.83 -31.22 28.26
N ALA A 393 46.60 -31.65 27.96
CA ALA A 393 45.38 -31.19 28.64
C ALA A 393 45.08 -31.94 29.97
N VAL A 394 45.50 -33.20 30.08
CA VAL A 394 45.24 -34.14 31.20
C VAL A 394 46.21 -33.91 32.37
N GLU A 395 47.37 -33.27 32.15
CA GLU A 395 48.27 -32.83 33.23
C GLU A 395 47.91 -31.47 33.85
N THR A 396 46.82 -30.82 33.44
CA THR A 396 46.38 -29.58 34.13
C THR A 396 45.44 -29.90 35.29
N GLY A 397 45.98 -29.76 36.51
CA GLY A 397 45.33 -30.14 37.77
C GLY A 397 43.84 -29.78 37.89
N THR A 398 43.09 -30.68 38.52
CA THR A 398 41.62 -30.68 38.74
C THR A 398 40.99 -29.34 39.10
N ARG A 399 41.72 -28.41 39.73
CA ARG A 399 41.27 -27.03 40.00
C ARG A 399 41.11 -26.16 38.75
N LYS A 400 42.03 -26.24 37.77
CA LYS A 400 41.93 -25.49 36.51
C LYS A 400 40.72 -25.93 35.71
N ARG A 401 40.42 -27.24 35.66
CA ARG A 401 39.22 -27.78 35.02
C ARG A 401 37.92 -27.33 35.70
N ARG A 402 37.89 -27.29 37.03
CA ARG A 402 36.72 -26.75 37.77
C ARG A 402 36.53 -25.25 37.52
N LEU A 403 37.63 -24.50 37.44
CA LEU A 403 37.62 -23.07 37.12
C LEU A 403 37.12 -22.81 35.69
N LEU A 404 37.62 -23.54 34.69
CA LEU A 404 37.15 -23.44 33.30
C LEU A 404 35.67 -23.78 33.15
N ARG A 405 35.18 -24.80 33.85
CA ARG A 405 33.73 -25.14 33.88
C ARG A 405 32.91 -24.03 34.56
N ALA A 406 33.41 -23.46 35.65
CA ALA A 406 32.76 -22.35 36.33
C ALA A 406 32.74 -21.07 35.46
N LEU A 407 33.82 -20.79 34.74
CA LEU A 407 33.91 -19.67 33.79
C LEU A 407 32.97 -19.86 32.60
N GLY A 408 32.87 -21.08 32.05
CA GLY A 408 31.91 -21.40 30.99
C GLY A 408 30.45 -21.25 31.46
N LEU A 409 30.14 -21.73 32.67
CA LEU A 409 28.82 -21.53 33.28
C LEU A 409 28.53 -20.04 33.51
N LEU A 410 29.51 -19.29 34.02
CA LEU A 410 29.38 -17.85 34.24
C LEU A 410 29.17 -17.10 32.93
N TYR A 411 29.89 -17.46 31.87
CA TYR A 411 29.69 -16.89 30.52
C TYR A 411 28.27 -17.15 30.02
N MET A 412 27.76 -18.38 30.14
CA MET A 412 26.37 -18.70 29.76
C MET A 412 25.36 -17.88 30.57
N ILE A 413 25.54 -17.76 31.89
CA ILE A 413 24.66 -16.96 32.75
C ILE A 413 24.69 -15.48 32.34
N ILE A 414 25.88 -14.90 32.16
CA ILE A 414 26.02 -13.50 31.73
C ILE A 414 25.41 -13.28 30.35
N SER A 415 25.58 -14.22 29.42
CA SER A 415 25.01 -14.13 28.07
C SER A 415 23.48 -14.17 28.10
N ILE A 416 22.90 -15.08 28.89
CA ILE A 416 21.44 -15.17 29.07
C ILE A 416 20.91 -13.89 29.75
N LEU A 417 21.53 -13.43 30.83
CA LEU A 417 21.14 -12.20 31.52
C LEU A 417 21.28 -10.98 30.61
N GLY A 418 22.35 -10.90 29.82
CA GLY A 418 22.57 -9.84 28.83
C GLY A 418 21.48 -9.83 27.77
N SER A 419 21.10 -10.99 27.23
CA SER A 419 20.00 -11.11 26.26
C SER A 419 18.65 -10.72 26.86
N VAL A 420 18.33 -11.18 28.08
CA VAL A 420 17.08 -10.80 28.77
C VAL A 420 17.05 -9.30 29.05
N SER A 421 18.16 -8.74 29.55
CA SER A 421 18.28 -7.31 29.81
C SER A 421 18.13 -6.47 28.53
N TYR A 422 18.68 -6.94 27.40
CA TYR A 422 18.53 -6.27 26.11
C TYR A 422 17.06 -6.21 25.67
N PHE A 423 16.32 -7.32 25.81
CA PHE A 423 14.89 -7.33 25.48
C PHE A 423 14.06 -6.44 26.40
N GLU A 424 14.34 -6.44 27.70
CA GLU A 424 13.64 -5.55 28.65
C GLU A 424 13.86 -4.07 28.34
N ILE A 425 15.09 -3.67 28.00
CA ILE A 425 15.40 -2.28 27.61
C ILE A 425 14.79 -1.95 26.25
N SER A 426 14.89 -2.87 25.28
CA SER A 426 14.42 -2.65 23.91
C SER A 426 12.91 -2.65 23.78
N LYS A 427 12.19 -3.27 24.73
CA LYS A 427 10.72 -3.36 24.74
C LYS A 427 10.03 -2.00 24.58
N VAL A 428 10.57 -0.94 25.17
CA VAL A 428 9.97 0.40 25.10
C VAL A 428 10.12 1.01 23.70
N ASN A 429 11.25 0.77 23.04
CA ASN A 429 11.55 1.30 21.70
C ASN A 429 10.90 0.46 20.59
N LEU A 430 10.77 -0.85 20.80
CA LEU A 430 10.15 -1.80 19.87
C LEU A 430 8.63 -1.94 20.08
N ALA A 431 8.04 -1.11 20.96
CA ALA A 431 6.60 -1.14 21.24
C ALA A 431 5.75 -0.63 20.07
N ASN A 432 6.34 0.12 19.14
CA ASN A 432 5.67 0.69 17.98
C ASN A 432 6.64 0.83 16.78
N ASP A 433 6.07 0.93 15.58
CA ASP A 433 6.83 1.01 14.33
C ASP A 433 7.52 2.37 14.12
N LEU A 434 7.18 3.37 14.94
CA LEU A 434 7.83 4.68 14.94
C LEU A 434 9.19 4.65 15.62
N TYR A 435 9.51 3.60 16.38
CA TYR A 435 10.66 3.53 17.28
C TYR A 435 10.70 4.68 18.29
N TRP A 436 9.52 5.19 18.66
CA TRP A 436 9.38 6.30 19.60
C TRP A 436 8.97 5.75 20.97
N PRO A 437 9.86 5.79 21.98
CA PRO A 437 9.56 5.32 23.32
C PRO A 437 8.26 5.91 23.87
N ASN A 438 7.35 5.05 24.35
CA ASN A 438 6.07 5.44 24.98
C ASN A 438 5.09 6.23 24.08
N PHE A 439 5.29 6.23 22.76
CA PHE A 439 4.34 6.88 21.87
C PHE A 439 2.95 6.27 22.03
N ASN A 440 1.96 7.12 22.24
CA ASN A 440 0.56 6.71 22.27
C ASN A 440 -0.29 7.71 21.49
N VAL A 441 -1.48 7.26 21.09
CA VAL A 441 -2.39 8.10 20.30
C VAL A 441 -3.09 9.16 21.18
N THR A 442 -3.42 8.83 22.42
CA THR A 442 -4.19 9.72 23.30
C THR A 442 -3.37 10.85 23.94
N GLY A 443 -2.05 10.69 24.01
CA GLY A 443 -1.13 11.69 24.54
C GLY A 443 -0.35 12.36 23.42
N HIS A 444 0.59 11.63 22.82
CA HIS A 444 1.52 12.20 21.83
C HIS A 444 0.79 12.69 20.58
N HIS A 445 0.04 11.81 19.91
CA HIS A 445 -0.67 12.22 18.70
C HIS A 445 -1.71 13.30 18.99
N ALA A 446 -2.52 13.16 20.04
CA ALA A 446 -3.51 14.18 20.40
C ALA A 446 -2.86 15.54 20.72
N PHE A 447 -1.71 15.56 21.39
CA PHE A 447 -0.94 16.78 21.64
C PHE A 447 -0.49 17.43 20.33
N PHE A 448 0.22 16.69 19.48
CA PHE A 448 0.71 17.23 18.21
C PHE A 448 -0.41 17.65 17.28
N ALA A 449 -1.47 16.86 17.19
CA ALA A 449 -2.57 17.15 16.30
C ALA A 449 -3.34 18.41 16.73
N ASN A 450 -3.58 18.60 18.03
CA ASN A 450 -4.20 19.82 18.53
C ASN A 450 -3.31 21.05 18.31
N TRP A 451 -2.00 20.93 18.58
CA TRP A 451 -1.07 22.02 18.36
C TRP A 451 -0.99 22.38 16.87
N LEU A 452 -0.82 21.40 15.99
CA LEU A 452 -0.80 21.61 14.54
C LEU A 452 -2.10 22.23 14.04
N ASN A 453 -3.26 21.74 14.47
CA ASN A 453 -4.56 22.30 14.06
C ASN A 453 -4.73 23.76 14.49
N GLU A 454 -4.32 24.11 15.70
CA GLU A 454 -4.31 25.50 16.17
C GLU A 454 -3.43 26.36 15.27
N GLN A 455 -2.21 25.89 15.01
CA GLN A 455 -1.24 26.66 14.26
C GLN A 455 -1.57 26.77 12.76
N LEU A 456 -2.22 25.77 12.18
CA LEU A 456 -2.75 25.81 10.81
C LEU A 456 -3.73 26.97 10.64
N VAL A 457 -4.64 27.17 11.60
CA VAL A 457 -5.61 28.28 11.58
C VAL A 457 -4.91 29.63 11.82
N LEU A 458 -3.87 29.66 12.65
CA LEU A 458 -3.13 30.88 12.94
C LEU A 458 -2.15 31.28 11.83
N GLY A 459 -1.89 30.42 10.84
CA GLY A 459 -1.00 30.68 9.71
C GLY A 459 0.47 30.45 10.05
N LEU A 460 0.81 29.24 10.53
CA LEU A 460 2.19 28.82 10.76
C LEU A 460 3.00 28.90 9.45
N ASN A 461 4.10 29.66 9.46
CA ASN A 461 5.03 29.77 8.33
C ASN A 461 6.41 29.17 8.65
N ASN A 462 6.59 28.62 9.86
CA ASN A 462 7.88 28.14 10.33
C ASN A 462 8.00 26.62 10.14
N HIS A 463 9.04 26.18 9.44
CA HIS A 463 9.16 24.80 8.97
C HIS A 463 9.96 23.91 9.93
N ASN A 464 10.73 24.50 10.85
CA ASN A 464 11.63 23.78 11.75
C ASN A 464 11.38 24.23 13.21
N ILE A 465 10.61 23.46 13.96
CA ILE A 465 10.35 23.69 15.38
C ILE A 465 10.84 22.47 16.15
N ALA A 466 11.63 22.69 17.19
CA ALA A 466 12.13 21.63 18.06
C ALA A 466 11.01 21.12 18.98
N LEU A 467 10.98 19.82 19.26
CA LEU A 467 9.93 19.19 20.06
C LEU A 467 10.04 19.48 21.57
N ASP A 468 11.13 20.11 22.00
CA ASP A 468 11.37 20.56 23.36
C ASP A 468 11.21 22.09 23.52
N ASP A 469 10.81 22.79 22.44
CA ASP A 469 10.63 24.24 22.48
C ASP A 469 9.41 24.62 23.36
N PRO A 470 9.56 25.55 24.32
CA PRO A 470 8.46 25.96 25.19
C PRO A 470 7.20 26.46 24.47
N SER A 471 7.32 26.93 23.22
CA SER A 471 6.21 27.44 22.39
C SER A 471 5.24 26.36 21.92
N ILE A 472 5.60 25.08 22.01
CA ILE A 472 4.71 23.97 21.64
C ILE A 472 3.81 23.51 22.78
N ASN A 473 4.10 23.93 24.02
CA ASN A 473 3.35 23.49 25.19
C ASN A 473 1.87 23.83 25.10
N LEU A 474 1.02 22.82 25.14
CA LEU A 474 -0.43 22.99 25.16
C LEU A 474 -0.95 23.09 26.59
N LEU A 475 -2.11 23.76 26.72
CA LEU A 475 -2.84 23.84 27.97
C LEU A 475 -3.55 22.51 28.26
N GLY A 476 -3.48 22.06 29.52
CA GLY A 476 -4.14 20.83 29.98
C GLY A 476 -3.22 19.61 30.01
N SER A 477 -3.75 18.49 30.51
CA SER A 477 -3.02 17.23 30.63
C SER A 477 -3.32 16.31 29.46
N TYR A 478 -2.27 15.81 28.82
CA TYR A 478 -2.33 14.79 27.76
C TYR A 478 -2.01 13.38 28.30
N ALA A 479 -2.03 13.20 29.62
CA ALA A 479 -1.84 11.90 30.26
C ALA A 479 -3.17 11.10 30.42
N ALA A 480 -4.28 11.62 29.91
CA ALA A 480 -5.59 11.00 30.04
C ALA A 480 -5.72 9.73 29.16
N PRO A 481 -6.52 8.73 29.60
CA PRO A 481 -6.78 7.52 28.81
C PRO A 481 -7.61 7.81 27.56
N THR A 482 -8.25 8.98 27.47
CA THR A 482 -8.99 9.46 26.31
C THR A 482 -8.57 10.89 25.99
N ALA A 483 -8.47 11.21 24.71
CA ALA A 483 -8.18 12.56 24.24
C ALA A 483 -8.89 12.83 22.91
N PHE A 484 -9.09 14.11 22.63
CA PHE A 484 -9.77 14.58 21.44
C PHE A 484 -8.82 15.43 20.61
N VAL A 485 -8.91 15.27 19.29
CA VAL A 485 -8.28 16.18 18.33
C VAL A 485 -9.34 17.19 17.91
N SER A 486 -9.18 18.43 18.33
CA SER A 486 -10.08 19.54 18.01
C SER A 486 -9.78 20.07 16.61
N THR A 487 -10.83 20.29 15.83
CA THR A 487 -10.76 20.85 14.47
C THR A 487 -11.93 21.80 14.27
N VAL A 488 -11.76 22.83 13.45
CA VAL A 488 -12.86 23.75 13.13
C VAL A 488 -13.69 23.20 11.96
N ASN A 489 -15.01 23.10 12.14
CA ASN A 489 -15.92 22.49 11.16
C ASN A 489 -15.93 23.18 9.79
N ASN A 490 -15.56 24.47 9.75
CA ASN A 490 -15.49 25.32 8.57
C ASN A 490 -14.06 25.45 8.00
N TYR A 491 -13.10 24.60 8.42
CA TYR A 491 -11.71 24.67 7.96
C TYR A 491 -11.59 24.59 6.43
N GLY A 492 -12.38 23.73 5.77
CA GLY A 492 -12.37 23.65 4.31
C GLY A 492 -12.79 24.96 3.62
N ALA A 493 -13.77 25.68 4.19
CA ALA A 493 -14.16 26.99 3.69
C ALA A 493 -13.09 28.05 3.96
N TRP A 494 -12.45 28.00 5.12
CA TRP A 494 -11.29 28.84 5.42
C TRP A 494 -10.16 28.60 4.42
N LEU A 495 -9.85 27.33 4.11
CA LEU A 495 -8.80 26.95 3.17
C LEU A 495 -9.11 27.44 1.73
N GLN A 496 -10.37 27.27 1.29
CA GLN A 496 -10.82 27.74 -0.02
C GLN A 496 -10.62 29.25 -0.20
N HIS A 497 -10.97 30.05 0.82
CA HIS A 497 -10.94 31.51 0.71
C HIS A 497 -9.59 32.13 1.09
N ASN A 498 -8.73 31.46 1.85
CA ASN A 498 -7.43 31.97 2.26
C ASN A 498 -6.30 31.47 1.33
N GLU A 499 -6.07 30.16 1.31
CA GLU A 499 -4.89 29.56 0.68
C GLU A 499 -5.15 29.18 -0.79
N LEU A 500 -6.31 28.60 -1.09
CA LEU A 500 -6.58 28.00 -2.41
C LEU A 500 -7.15 28.99 -3.44
N SER A 501 -7.25 30.27 -3.10
CA SER A 501 -7.71 31.33 -4.03
C SER A 501 -6.63 31.81 -5.00
N ALA A 502 -5.37 31.39 -4.80
CA ALA A 502 -4.28 31.62 -5.74
C ALA A 502 -4.52 30.91 -7.08
N ILE A 503 -4.01 31.48 -8.17
CA ILE A 503 -4.29 31.01 -9.55
C ILE A 503 -3.80 29.59 -9.76
N GLU A 504 -2.58 29.27 -9.33
CA GLU A 504 -1.96 27.95 -9.48
C GLU A 504 -2.79 26.87 -8.79
N ALA A 505 -3.14 27.12 -7.52
CA ALA A 505 -3.95 26.21 -6.72
C ALA A 505 -5.36 26.05 -7.30
N SER A 506 -5.96 27.14 -7.80
CA SER A 506 -7.30 27.11 -8.39
C SER A 506 -7.33 26.38 -9.74
N ILE A 507 -6.34 26.59 -10.62
CA ILE A 507 -6.23 25.85 -11.88
C ILE A 507 -6.04 24.35 -11.62
N ALA A 508 -5.13 24.00 -10.71
CA ALA A 508 -4.93 22.61 -10.30
C ALA A 508 -6.23 21.98 -9.75
N GLY A 509 -6.93 22.70 -8.86
CA GLY A 509 -8.18 22.27 -8.27
C GLY A 509 -9.30 22.07 -9.31
N LEU A 510 -9.45 23.02 -10.25
CA LEU A 510 -10.44 22.92 -11.33
C LEU A 510 -10.19 21.70 -12.23
N ARG A 511 -8.91 21.38 -12.52
CA ARG A 511 -8.54 20.27 -13.42
C ARG A 511 -8.80 18.88 -12.86
N VAL A 512 -8.80 18.74 -11.54
CA VAL A 512 -9.09 17.48 -10.82
C VAL A 512 -10.55 17.40 -10.37
N SER A 513 -11.28 18.52 -10.41
CA SER A 513 -12.69 18.56 -10.06
C SER A 513 -13.56 17.86 -11.12
N ASP A 514 -14.62 17.21 -10.67
CA ASP A 514 -15.64 16.67 -11.56
C ASP A 514 -16.34 17.81 -12.34
N ALA A 515 -16.24 17.74 -13.66
CA ALA A 515 -16.76 18.74 -14.59
C ALA A 515 -18.30 18.87 -14.53
N CYS A 516 -19.03 17.82 -14.15
CA CYS A 516 -20.48 17.90 -13.93
C CYS A 516 -20.83 18.80 -12.73
N ASN A 517 -19.89 19.00 -11.80
CA ASN A 517 -20.05 19.89 -10.67
C ASN A 517 -19.62 21.35 -10.96
N ALA A 518 -19.10 21.66 -12.14
CA ALA A 518 -18.59 23.00 -12.46
C ALA A 518 -19.64 24.12 -12.38
N PRO A 519 -20.90 23.94 -12.85
CA PRO A 519 -21.95 24.96 -12.67
C PRO A 519 -22.34 25.21 -11.22
N TRP A 520 -22.00 24.31 -10.31
CA TRP A 520 -22.16 24.50 -8.87
C TRP A 520 -21.03 25.30 -8.24
N ILE A 521 -20.07 25.86 -8.98
CA ILE A 521 -19.12 26.84 -8.42
C ILE A 521 -19.90 28.12 -8.08
N PHE A 522 -19.82 28.57 -6.83
CA PHE A 522 -20.65 29.66 -6.34
C PHE A 522 -20.05 31.02 -6.67
N THR A 523 -20.19 31.43 -7.92
CA THR A 523 -19.75 32.73 -8.41
C THR A 523 -20.75 33.27 -9.43
N PRO A 524 -21.33 34.46 -9.23
CA PRO A 524 -22.15 35.10 -10.24
C PRO A 524 -21.25 35.62 -11.35
N TYR A 525 -21.27 34.90 -12.47
CA TYR A 525 -20.49 35.25 -13.66
C TYR A 525 -20.88 36.62 -14.21
N CYS A 526 -19.87 37.45 -14.45
CA CYS A 526 -20.00 38.77 -15.03
C CYS A 526 -19.84 38.73 -16.55
N TYR A 527 -18.97 37.85 -17.02
CA TYR A 527 -18.60 37.71 -18.43
C TYR A 527 -18.45 36.24 -18.79
N LEU A 528 -18.77 35.91 -20.04
CA LEU A 528 -18.50 34.58 -20.58
C LEU A 528 -17.01 34.41 -20.85
N ASP A 529 -16.38 35.42 -21.46
CA ASP A 529 -15.01 35.40 -21.97
C ASP A 529 -14.09 36.43 -21.32
N TRP A 530 -12.77 36.19 -21.34
CA TRP A 530 -11.78 37.13 -20.78
C TRP A 530 -11.71 38.47 -21.52
N LYS A 531 -12.09 38.51 -22.81
CA LYS A 531 -12.14 39.75 -23.60
C LYS A 531 -13.41 40.57 -23.32
N LYS A 532 -14.28 40.10 -22.41
CA LYS A 532 -15.50 40.77 -21.96
C LYS A 532 -16.49 41.07 -23.11
N ARG A 533 -16.44 40.29 -24.19
CA ARG A 533 -17.30 40.45 -25.36
C ARG A 533 -18.75 40.12 -25.02
N TRP A 534 -18.96 39.11 -24.20
CA TRP A 534 -20.29 38.66 -23.80
C TRP A 534 -20.52 38.86 -22.31
N GLN A 535 -21.45 39.76 -21.99
CA GLN A 535 -21.82 40.11 -20.62
C GLN A 535 -22.92 39.18 -20.10
N MET A 536 -22.85 38.78 -18.83
CA MET A 536 -23.73 37.76 -18.23
C MET A 536 -24.53 38.21 -17.00
N ALA A 537 -24.24 39.38 -16.41
CA ALA A 537 -24.92 39.78 -15.19
C ALA A 537 -26.45 39.93 -15.39
N TYR A 538 -27.26 39.50 -14.43
CA TYR A 538 -28.72 39.58 -14.54
C TYR A 538 -29.24 41.03 -14.66
N SER A 539 -28.62 41.98 -13.95
CA SER A 539 -29.03 43.39 -13.95
C SER A 539 -27.92 44.33 -14.41
N ASN A 540 -28.31 45.48 -14.96
CA ASN A 540 -27.35 46.50 -15.40
C ASN A 540 -26.51 47.05 -14.24
N GLN A 541 -27.15 47.30 -13.08
CA GLN A 541 -26.45 47.73 -11.88
C GLN A 541 -25.39 46.72 -11.43
N ARG A 542 -25.67 45.42 -11.56
CA ARG A 542 -24.68 44.39 -11.28
C ARG A 542 -23.55 44.41 -12.31
N GLN A 543 -23.86 44.54 -13.60
CA GLN A 543 -22.83 44.62 -14.65
C GLN A 543 -21.85 45.79 -14.40
N LEU A 544 -22.34 46.94 -13.92
CA LEU A 544 -21.47 48.06 -13.52
C LEU A 544 -20.57 47.71 -12.33
N ARG A 545 -21.05 46.92 -11.36
CA ARG A 545 -20.20 46.44 -10.25
C ARG A 545 -19.12 45.47 -10.72
N CYS A 546 -19.38 44.67 -11.75
CA CYS A 546 -18.40 43.72 -12.31
C CYS A 546 -17.11 44.39 -12.79
N GLN A 547 -17.16 45.67 -13.18
CA GLN A 547 -15.97 46.45 -13.57
C GLN A 547 -14.96 46.60 -12.42
N LYS A 548 -15.38 46.43 -11.17
CA LYS A 548 -14.48 46.44 -10.00
C LYS A 548 -13.91 45.07 -9.65
N MET A 549 -14.33 44.02 -10.35
CA MET A 549 -14.00 42.61 -10.06
C MET A 549 -13.15 41.96 -11.16
N GLU A 550 -12.65 42.73 -12.12
CA GLU A 550 -12.02 42.22 -13.35
C GLU A 550 -10.72 41.43 -13.11
N LYS A 551 -10.03 41.67 -11.99
CA LYS A 551 -8.83 40.90 -11.62
C LYS A 551 -9.15 39.50 -11.10
N ASN A 552 -10.43 39.23 -10.78
CA ASN A 552 -10.89 37.96 -10.25
C ASN A 552 -11.31 37.01 -11.38
N ALA A 553 -10.50 36.00 -11.67
CA ALA A 553 -10.78 34.99 -12.69
C ALA A 553 -12.11 34.26 -12.49
N ALA A 554 -12.62 34.19 -11.25
CA ALA A 554 -13.88 33.50 -10.94
C ALA A 554 -15.14 34.21 -11.50
N VAL A 555 -15.05 35.47 -11.95
CA VAL A 555 -16.20 36.15 -12.58
C VAL A 555 -16.31 35.88 -14.08
N TYR A 556 -15.37 35.13 -14.65
CA TYR A 556 -15.31 34.75 -16.05
C TYR A 556 -15.59 33.25 -16.20
N LEU A 557 -16.62 32.89 -16.97
CA LEU A 557 -16.97 31.48 -17.16
C LEU A 557 -15.89 30.72 -17.94
N GLU A 558 -15.21 31.39 -18.87
CA GLU A 558 -14.04 30.88 -19.60
C GLU A 558 -12.96 30.31 -18.67
N SER A 559 -12.66 30.95 -17.53
CA SER A 559 -11.65 30.46 -16.59
C SER A 559 -11.94 29.04 -16.10
N VAL A 560 -13.22 28.72 -15.89
CA VAL A 560 -13.68 27.41 -15.44
C VAL A 560 -13.69 26.43 -16.61
N LEU A 561 -14.33 26.78 -17.72
CA LEU A 561 -14.51 25.89 -18.87
C LEU A 561 -13.18 25.44 -19.49
N ARG A 562 -12.17 26.31 -19.53
CA ARG A 562 -10.82 25.96 -20.01
C ARG A 562 -10.10 24.94 -19.14
N ASN A 563 -10.48 24.80 -17.87
CA ASN A 563 -9.72 24.01 -16.89
C ASN A 563 -10.42 22.73 -16.45
N ILE A 564 -11.72 22.57 -16.70
CA ILE A 564 -12.44 21.31 -16.47
C ILE A 564 -12.33 20.38 -17.68
N ASP A 565 -12.74 19.12 -17.53
CA ASP A 565 -12.95 18.25 -18.70
C ASP A 565 -14.21 18.67 -19.46
N TYR A 566 -14.01 19.32 -20.62
CA TYR A 566 -15.10 19.86 -21.43
C TYR A 566 -16.04 18.76 -21.95
N ALA A 567 -15.55 17.56 -22.24
CA ALA A 567 -16.37 16.45 -22.73
C ALA A 567 -17.38 15.98 -21.66
N THR A 568 -16.90 15.76 -20.43
CA THR A 568 -17.77 15.42 -19.29
C THR A 568 -18.74 16.56 -18.95
N PHE A 569 -18.29 17.82 -19.02
CA PHE A 569 -19.19 18.97 -18.88
C PHE A 569 -20.30 18.97 -19.93
N ALA A 570 -19.95 18.78 -21.21
CA ALA A 570 -20.91 18.75 -22.31
C ALA A 570 -21.90 17.59 -22.19
N TYR A 571 -21.47 16.44 -21.65
CA TYR A 571 -22.37 15.32 -21.34
C TYR A 571 -23.44 15.70 -20.30
N CYS A 572 -23.03 16.36 -19.20
CA CYS A 572 -23.95 16.71 -18.12
C CYS A 572 -24.81 17.95 -18.40
N TRP A 573 -24.26 18.96 -19.08
CA TRP A 573 -24.88 20.29 -19.19
C TRP A 573 -24.98 20.81 -20.62
N GLY A 574 -24.56 20.06 -21.64
CA GLY A 574 -24.41 20.55 -23.01
C GLY A 574 -25.70 21.09 -23.63
N SER A 575 -26.86 20.46 -23.38
CA SER A 575 -28.15 20.94 -23.90
C SER A 575 -28.57 22.28 -23.28
N ALA A 576 -28.42 22.42 -21.96
CA ALA A 576 -28.71 23.66 -21.27
C ALA A 576 -27.69 24.76 -21.63
N PHE A 577 -26.41 24.40 -21.78
CA PHE A 577 -25.35 25.31 -22.22
C PHE A 577 -25.57 25.81 -23.65
N GLU A 578 -26.00 24.93 -24.56
CA GLU A 578 -26.34 25.32 -25.93
C GLU A 578 -27.51 26.31 -25.95
N THR A 579 -28.53 26.10 -25.12
CA THR A 579 -29.67 27.01 -25.01
C THR A 579 -29.28 28.36 -24.40
N ALA A 580 -28.49 28.33 -23.32
CA ALA A 580 -28.11 29.50 -22.56
C ALA A 580 -27.06 30.39 -23.25
N PHE A 581 -26.17 29.78 -24.06
CA PHE A 581 -25.03 30.46 -24.68
C PHE A 581 -24.82 30.05 -26.14
N GLY A 582 -24.74 28.73 -26.42
CA GLY A 582 -24.28 28.19 -27.71
C GLY A 582 -25.05 28.72 -28.92
N ALA A 583 -26.39 28.76 -28.83
CA ALA A 583 -27.25 29.19 -29.92
C ALA A 583 -27.02 30.65 -30.35
N ASP A 584 -26.62 31.52 -29.42
CA ASP A 584 -26.29 32.91 -29.73
C ASP A 584 -24.83 33.06 -30.18
N LEU A 585 -23.90 32.30 -29.58
CA LEU A 585 -22.48 32.34 -29.96
C LEU A 585 -22.26 31.87 -31.40
N ARG A 586 -22.99 30.85 -31.85
CA ARG A 586 -22.92 30.31 -33.23
C ARG A 586 -23.33 31.32 -34.30
N GLN A 587 -24.00 32.42 -33.94
CA GLN A 587 -24.40 33.46 -34.90
C GLN A 587 -23.21 34.37 -35.31
N SER A 588 -22.08 34.30 -34.61
CA SER A 588 -20.88 35.11 -34.88
C SER A 588 -19.65 34.23 -35.10
N SER A 589 -18.73 34.65 -35.97
CA SER A 589 -17.46 33.95 -36.18
C SER A 589 -16.65 33.89 -34.88
N ASP A 590 -16.57 35.02 -34.17
CA ASP A 590 -15.90 35.13 -32.87
C ASP A 590 -16.43 34.12 -31.83
N GLY A 591 -17.74 33.88 -31.81
CA GLY A 591 -18.37 32.92 -30.89
C GLY A 591 -18.13 31.46 -31.29
N GLN A 592 -18.09 31.17 -32.59
CA GLN A 592 -17.71 29.83 -33.09
C GLN A 592 -16.26 29.50 -32.76
N ASP A 593 -15.34 30.45 -32.96
CA ASP A 593 -13.92 30.30 -32.62
C ASP A 593 -13.73 30.08 -31.11
N TRP A 594 -14.45 30.85 -30.28
CA TRP A 594 -14.41 30.69 -28.83
C TRP A 594 -14.93 29.31 -28.41
N LEU A 595 -16.07 28.86 -28.93
CA LEU A 595 -16.62 27.52 -28.65
C LEU A 595 -15.63 26.40 -29.06
N HIS A 596 -14.98 26.54 -30.21
CA HIS A 596 -13.95 25.61 -30.65
C HIS A 596 -12.77 25.58 -29.67
N SER A 597 -12.29 26.76 -29.24
CA SER A 597 -11.17 26.87 -28.29
C SER A 597 -11.45 26.29 -26.90
N MET A 598 -12.72 26.25 -26.47
CA MET A 598 -13.08 25.60 -25.19
C MET A 598 -13.06 24.07 -25.29
N ALA A 599 -13.26 23.52 -26.49
CA ALA A 599 -13.25 22.09 -26.74
C ALA A 599 -11.86 21.54 -27.12
N THR A 600 -10.85 22.40 -27.35
CA THR A 600 -9.48 21.99 -27.63
C THR A 600 -8.74 21.49 -26.38
N GLU A 601 -7.63 20.80 -26.58
CA GLU A 601 -6.80 20.25 -25.51
C GLU A 601 -6.29 21.34 -24.54
N ARG A 602 -6.28 20.99 -23.24
CA ARG A 602 -5.88 21.91 -22.16
C ARG A 602 -4.38 22.16 -22.21
N LEU A 603 -3.98 23.42 -22.06
CA LEU A 603 -2.58 23.81 -21.95
C LEU A 603 -1.93 23.19 -20.68
N PRO A 604 -0.61 22.98 -20.67
CA PRO A 604 0.13 22.67 -19.44
C PRO A 604 -0.17 23.69 -18.33
N LEU A 605 -0.10 23.26 -17.07
CA LEU A 605 -0.51 24.09 -15.93
C LEU A 605 0.26 25.42 -15.89
N GLN A 606 1.57 25.38 -16.15
CA GLN A 606 2.41 26.57 -16.12
C GLN A 606 2.05 27.58 -17.22
N ASP A 607 1.76 27.10 -18.44
CA ASP A 607 1.37 27.95 -19.56
C ASP A 607 0.00 28.58 -19.35
N GLU A 608 -0.96 27.82 -18.81
CA GLU A 608 -2.28 28.35 -18.45
C GLU A 608 -2.17 29.43 -17.36
N THR A 609 -1.31 29.24 -16.36
CA THR A 609 -1.08 30.27 -15.33
C THR A 609 -0.47 31.55 -15.91
N ALA A 610 0.46 31.42 -16.87
CA ALA A 610 1.06 32.55 -17.56
C ALA A 610 0.01 33.29 -18.42
N LEU A 611 -0.87 32.54 -19.08
CA LEU A 611 -1.96 33.09 -19.87
C LEU A 611 -2.96 33.88 -19.00
N TRP A 612 -3.36 33.34 -17.83
CA TRP A 612 -4.23 34.06 -16.90
C TRP A 612 -3.61 35.41 -16.47
N ARG A 613 -2.31 35.40 -16.16
CA ARG A 613 -1.56 36.61 -15.80
C ARG A 613 -1.45 37.61 -16.95
N GLN A 614 -1.26 37.14 -18.18
CA GLN A 614 -1.26 37.98 -19.38
C GLN A 614 -2.61 38.72 -19.56
N HIS A 615 -3.70 38.09 -19.13
CA HIS A 615 -5.04 38.69 -19.10
C HIS A 615 -5.33 39.52 -17.83
N ASN A 616 -4.30 39.86 -17.03
CA ASN A 616 -4.42 40.62 -15.77
C ASN A 616 -5.29 39.96 -14.70
N LEU A 617 -5.45 38.64 -14.76
CA LEU A 617 -6.11 37.87 -13.70
C LEU A 617 -5.08 37.55 -12.62
N SER A 618 -5.43 37.79 -11.35
CA SER A 618 -4.51 37.60 -10.22
C SER A 618 -5.05 36.68 -9.12
N ILE A 619 -6.35 36.43 -9.09
CA ILE A 619 -7.01 35.66 -8.03
C ILE A 619 -8.22 34.92 -8.59
N PHE A 620 -8.58 33.78 -7.99
CA PHE A 620 -9.83 33.08 -8.25
C PHE A 620 -10.61 32.98 -6.93
N GLN A 621 -11.43 34.00 -6.65
CA GLN A 621 -12.19 34.10 -5.41
C GLN A 621 -13.68 33.88 -5.68
N VAL A 622 -14.21 32.77 -5.19
CA VAL A 622 -15.65 32.46 -5.21
C VAL A 622 -16.39 33.16 -4.08
N GLN A 623 -17.72 33.21 -4.17
CA GLN A 623 -18.58 33.81 -3.15
C GLN A 623 -18.80 32.90 -1.94
N TRP A 624 -19.07 33.53 -0.81
CA TRP A 624 -19.44 32.82 0.41
C TRP A 624 -20.78 32.12 0.24
N GLN A 625 -20.88 30.88 0.72
CA GLN A 625 -22.05 30.04 0.56
C GLN A 625 -22.25 29.08 1.74
N ASN A 626 -23.48 28.56 1.91
CA ASN A 626 -23.77 27.53 2.92
C ASN A 626 -24.58 26.33 2.39
N TYR A 627 -24.70 26.18 1.07
CA TYR A 627 -25.32 25.01 0.44
C TYR A 627 -24.35 23.85 0.20
N LYS A 628 -23.04 24.06 0.38
CA LYS A 628 -21.99 23.05 0.37
C LYS A 628 -21.18 23.18 1.64
N ARG A 629 -21.00 22.07 2.34
CA ARG A 629 -19.92 21.90 3.29
C ARG A 629 -18.67 21.50 2.51
N ILE A 630 -17.61 22.28 2.66
CA ILE A 630 -16.34 22.02 1.99
C ILE A 630 -15.54 21.07 2.88
N GLY A 631 -15.28 19.88 2.37
CA GLY A 631 -14.47 18.88 3.05
C GLY A 631 -12.98 19.26 3.07
N ALA A 632 -12.25 18.69 4.01
CA ALA A 632 -10.81 18.84 4.13
C ALA A 632 -10.22 17.61 4.80
N ILE A 633 -9.12 17.09 4.26
CA ILE A 633 -8.36 16.00 4.88
C ILE A 633 -6.94 16.54 5.05
N ASN A 634 -6.49 16.67 6.30
CA ASN A 634 -5.11 17.00 6.59
C ASN A 634 -4.48 15.89 7.42
N SER A 635 -3.22 15.62 7.16
CA SER A 635 -2.38 14.72 7.94
C SER A 635 -0.98 15.33 8.11
N TYR A 636 -0.27 14.86 9.12
CA TYR A 636 1.17 15.07 9.26
C TYR A 636 1.87 13.72 9.22
N THR A 637 3.17 13.70 9.00
CA THR A 637 3.94 12.46 8.87
C THR A 637 5.02 12.40 9.92
N ILE A 638 5.15 11.24 10.57
CA ILE A 638 6.28 10.93 11.46
C ILE A 638 7.25 10.07 10.66
N THR A 639 8.47 10.56 10.47
CA THR A 639 9.53 9.79 9.81
C THR A 639 10.43 9.17 10.87
N ASN A 640 10.54 7.84 10.89
CA ASN A 640 11.40 7.13 11.83
C ASN A 640 12.89 7.20 11.43
N ALA A 641 13.78 6.66 12.28
CA ALA A 641 15.23 6.67 12.05
C ALA A 641 15.68 5.91 10.78
N TYR A 642 14.82 5.05 10.22
CA TYR A 642 15.07 4.29 8.99
C TYR A 642 14.51 4.99 7.74
N GLY A 643 13.99 6.21 7.87
CA GLY A 643 13.42 6.98 6.77
C GLY A 643 12.01 6.51 6.36
N ILE A 644 11.33 5.71 7.18
CA ILE A 644 9.95 5.28 6.92
C ILE A 644 8.99 6.32 7.47
N ALA A 645 8.06 6.76 6.64
CA ALA A 645 7.10 7.81 6.90
C ALA A 645 5.72 7.22 7.27
N TYR A 646 5.23 7.57 8.45
CA TYR A 646 3.92 7.14 8.96
C TYR A 646 2.95 8.34 8.98
N PRO A 647 1.90 8.35 8.15
CA PRO A 647 0.93 9.44 8.11
C PRO A 647 -0.04 9.35 9.30
N MET A 648 -0.30 10.50 9.92
CA MET A 648 -1.16 10.69 11.09
C MET A 648 -2.21 11.74 10.76
N THR A 649 -3.49 11.39 10.90
CA THR A 649 -4.60 12.27 10.52
C THR A 649 -4.78 13.41 11.51
N LEU A 650 -4.81 14.66 11.02
CA LEU A 650 -5.12 15.85 11.80
C LEU A 650 -6.60 16.19 11.80
N MET A 651 -7.22 16.05 10.61
CA MET A 651 -8.65 16.29 10.42
C MET A 651 -9.15 15.54 9.19
N ALA A 652 -10.41 15.11 9.26
CA ALA A 652 -11.15 14.53 8.16
C ALA A 652 -12.58 15.08 8.17
N LEU A 653 -12.79 16.17 7.45
CA LEU A 653 -14.09 16.81 7.26
C LEU A 653 -14.70 16.33 5.95
N ASN A 654 -15.90 15.75 6.02
CA ASN A 654 -16.61 15.30 4.83
C ASN A 654 -17.22 16.49 4.07
N GLY A 655 -17.08 16.48 2.74
CA GLY A 655 -17.74 17.44 1.86
C GLY A 655 -19.15 16.97 1.51
N SER A 656 -20.15 17.84 1.61
CA SER A 656 -21.53 17.45 1.30
C SER A 656 -22.40 18.63 0.87
N TYR A 657 -23.43 18.35 0.09
CA TYR A 657 -24.44 19.34 -0.26
C TYR A 657 -25.54 19.43 0.81
N ARG A 658 -26.06 20.64 0.99
CA ARG A 658 -27.03 21.05 2.03
C ARG A 658 -28.26 21.71 1.43
N TRP A 659 -28.75 21.21 0.30
CA TRP A 659 -29.83 21.84 -0.48
C TRP A 659 -31.09 22.20 0.32
N SER A 660 -31.48 21.36 1.29
CA SER A 660 -32.69 21.57 2.10
C SER A 660 -32.51 22.58 3.24
N SER A 661 -31.27 22.86 3.65
CA SER A 661 -30.96 23.73 4.80
C SER A 661 -30.20 25.00 4.42
N GLN A 662 -29.83 25.14 3.14
CA GLN A 662 -29.15 26.32 2.63
C GLN A 662 -30.02 27.56 2.69
N THR A 663 -29.37 28.71 2.80
CA THR A 663 -30.05 30.00 2.86
C THR A 663 -29.50 31.00 1.85
N THR A 664 -28.34 30.70 1.25
CA THR A 664 -27.61 31.60 0.34
C THR A 664 -28.22 31.75 -1.04
N TYR A 665 -29.09 30.84 -1.48
CA TYR A 665 -29.77 30.95 -2.77
C TYR A 665 -30.63 32.20 -2.92
N LYS A 666 -31.04 32.81 -1.80
CA LYS A 666 -31.73 34.10 -1.83
C LYS A 666 -30.83 35.20 -2.40
N MET A 667 -29.52 35.16 -2.15
CA MET A 667 -28.59 36.20 -2.60
C MET A 667 -28.12 35.96 -4.03
N TYR A 668 -27.80 34.71 -4.35
CA TYR A 668 -27.44 34.17 -5.66
C TYR A 668 -27.55 32.65 -5.59
N TRP A 669 -27.98 31.96 -6.65
CA TRP A 669 -28.27 30.52 -6.59
C TRP A 669 -27.38 29.63 -7.46
N SER A 670 -26.21 30.09 -7.93
CA SER A 670 -25.30 29.36 -8.84
C SER A 670 -25.79 29.19 -10.29
N LEU A 671 -24.84 29.01 -11.22
CA LEU A 671 -25.09 28.82 -12.65
C LEU A 671 -25.87 27.52 -12.92
N ALA A 672 -25.68 26.48 -12.10
CA ALA A 672 -26.43 25.23 -12.23
C ALA A 672 -27.95 25.45 -12.17
N ASN A 673 -28.40 26.35 -11.29
CA ASN A 673 -29.82 26.68 -11.18
C ASN A 673 -30.30 27.57 -12.32
N ASP A 674 -29.44 28.43 -12.89
CA ASP A 674 -29.79 29.18 -14.10
C ASP A 674 -29.99 28.25 -15.31
N LEU A 675 -29.06 27.32 -15.52
CA LEU A 675 -29.13 26.32 -16.59
C LEU A 675 -30.36 25.43 -16.44
N SER A 676 -30.66 25.00 -15.21
CA SER A 676 -31.85 24.22 -14.90
C SER A 676 -33.13 25.02 -15.11
N ALA A 677 -33.14 26.31 -14.75
CA ALA A 677 -34.29 27.18 -14.94
C ALA A 677 -34.58 27.40 -16.44
N ILE A 678 -33.57 27.59 -17.27
CA ILE A 678 -33.73 27.73 -18.73
C ILE A 678 -34.21 26.43 -19.39
N ALA A 679 -33.85 25.27 -18.83
CA ALA A 679 -34.35 23.99 -19.31
C ALA A 679 -35.79 23.68 -18.84
N SER A 680 -36.26 24.33 -17.77
CA SER A 680 -37.56 24.06 -17.17
C SER A 680 -38.65 25.00 -17.69
N ASN A 681 -39.73 24.43 -18.24
CA ASN A 681 -40.88 25.20 -18.75
C ASN A 681 -41.63 26.01 -17.69
N THR A 682 -41.50 25.68 -16.41
CA THR A 682 -42.22 26.35 -15.30
C THR A 682 -41.46 27.52 -14.70
N SER A 683 -40.21 27.76 -15.09
CA SER A 683 -39.35 28.80 -14.49
C SER A 683 -39.72 30.23 -14.90
N GLY A 684 -40.43 30.38 -16.02
CA GLY A 684 -40.69 31.68 -16.67
C GLY A 684 -39.54 32.21 -17.52
N ILE A 685 -38.39 31.51 -17.58
CA ILE A 685 -37.23 31.85 -18.44
C ILE A 685 -36.80 30.70 -19.36
N SER A 686 -37.71 29.75 -19.62
CA SER A 686 -37.44 28.58 -20.45
C SER A 686 -37.00 28.97 -21.86
N GLY A 687 -35.96 28.32 -22.38
CA GLY A 687 -35.46 28.52 -23.74
C GLY A 687 -34.76 29.87 -24.00
N LEU A 688 -34.58 30.71 -22.96
CA LEU A 688 -33.94 32.02 -23.07
C LEU A 688 -32.42 31.96 -22.88
N SER A 689 -31.75 33.03 -23.30
CA SER A 689 -30.29 33.18 -23.24
C SER A 689 -29.83 33.83 -21.93
N LEU A 690 -28.65 33.46 -21.44
CA LEU A 690 -28.00 34.13 -20.31
C LEU A 690 -27.06 35.26 -20.75
N LEU A 691 -26.92 35.51 -22.06
CA LEU A 691 -26.12 36.60 -22.59
C LEU A 691 -26.94 37.89 -22.67
N ARG A 692 -26.46 38.96 -22.03
CA ARG A 692 -27.13 40.28 -22.04
C ARG A 692 -27.26 40.89 -23.43
N THR A 693 -26.32 40.56 -24.32
CA THR A 693 -26.31 41.04 -25.72
C THR A 693 -27.30 40.30 -26.61
N SER A 694 -27.87 39.19 -26.13
CA SER A 694 -28.85 38.41 -26.88
C SER A 694 -30.21 39.11 -26.92
N PRO A 695 -30.92 39.09 -28.06
CA PRO A 695 -32.31 39.57 -28.12
C PRO A 695 -33.26 38.73 -27.25
N ARG A 696 -32.85 37.51 -26.86
CA ARG A 696 -33.62 36.58 -26.01
C ARG A 696 -33.08 36.52 -24.58
N PHE A 697 -32.51 37.60 -24.07
CA PHE A 697 -31.94 37.62 -22.73
C PHE A 697 -33.00 37.32 -21.65
N ALA A 698 -32.71 36.32 -20.81
CA ALA A 698 -33.64 35.76 -19.83
C ALA A 698 -34.19 36.80 -18.83
N PHE A 699 -33.38 37.79 -18.45
CA PHE A 699 -33.72 38.80 -17.45
C PHE A 699 -34.03 40.17 -18.06
N ALA A 700 -34.41 40.22 -19.35
CA ALA A 700 -34.86 41.46 -19.98
C ALA A 700 -36.19 41.96 -19.41
N ASN A 701 -37.15 41.05 -19.22
CA ASN A 701 -38.52 41.36 -18.78
C ASN A 701 -38.86 40.84 -17.37
N THR A 702 -37.92 40.16 -16.71
CA THR A 702 -38.10 39.61 -15.36
C THR A 702 -36.84 39.82 -14.53
N SER A 703 -36.96 39.70 -13.21
CA SER A 703 -35.83 39.75 -12.28
C SER A 703 -35.56 38.36 -11.71
N LEU A 704 -34.31 38.09 -11.31
CA LEU A 704 -34.03 36.82 -10.64
C LEU A 704 -34.86 36.68 -9.35
N GLN A 705 -35.15 37.76 -8.62
CA GLN A 705 -36.05 37.72 -7.47
C GLN A 705 -37.44 37.16 -7.81
N ALA A 706 -38.00 37.54 -8.97
CA ALA A 706 -39.28 37.00 -9.42
C ALA A 706 -39.17 35.50 -9.75
N VAL A 707 -38.09 35.08 -10.42
CA VAL A 707 -37.83 33.66 -10.71
C VAL A 707 -37.65 32.84 -9.42
N LEU A 708 -36.92 33.38 -8.43
CA LEU A 708 -36.77 32.76 -7.10
C LEU A 708 -38.10 32.63 -6.36
N THR A 709 -39.04 33.54 -6.61
CA THR A 709 -40.40 33.49 -6.05
C THR A 709 -41.23 32.39 -6.72
N THR A 710 -41.18 32.32 -8.06
CA THR A 710 -41.83 31.25 -8.83
C THR A 710 -41.31 29.86 -8.44
N ASN A 711 -40.00 29.74 -8.18
CA ASN A 711 -39.36 28.49 -7.75
C ASN A 711 -39.39 28.26 -6.22
N LEU A 712 -40.21 29.02 -5.48
CA LEU A 712 -40.41 28.87 -4.02
C LEU A 712 -39.14 28.96 -3.16
N THR A 713 -38.02 29.44 -3.71
CA THR A 713 -36.80 29.72 -2.94
C THR A 713 -36.98 30.97 -2.07
N LEU A 714 -37.83 31.89 -2.54
CA LEU A 714 -38.23 33.09 -1.84
C LEU A 714 -39.75 33.12 -1.70
N MET A 715 -40.26 33.15 -0.48
CA MET A 715 -41.69 33.23 -0.23
C MET A 715 -42.21 34.64 -0.51
N SER A 716 -43.38 34.74 -1.13
CA SER A 716 -44.11 36.00 -1.34
C SER A 716 -45.45 35.95 -0.59
N PRO A 717 -45.83 37.00 0.18
CA PRO A 717 -45.05 38.22 0.43
C PRO A 717 -43.79 37.95 1.26
N LEU A 718 -42.78 38.82 1.14
CA LEU A 718 -41.56 38.73 1.93
C LEU A 718 -41.87 38.94 3.42
N ALA A 719 -41.26 38.10 4.27
CA ALA A 719 -41.22 38.35 5.71
C ALA A 719 -40.58 39.72 6.00
N LYS A 720 -40.94 40.38 7.11
CA LYS A 720 -40.56 41.78 7.36
C LYS A 720 -39.04 41.98 7.37
N GLY A 721 -38.30 41.02 7.94
CA GLY A 721 -36.84 41.04 7.95
C GLY A 721 -36.25 40.96 6.54
N LEU A 722 -36.77 40.06 5.70
CA LEU A 722 -36.33 39.93 4.31
C LEU A 722 -36.75 41.13 3.44
N ALA A 723 -37.92 41.71 3.71
CA ALA A 723 -38.37 42.94 3.06
C ALA A 723 -37.43 44.12 3.39
N LEU A 724 -36.99 44.23 4.65
CA LEU A 724 -36.00 45.23 5.07
C LEU A 724 -34.65 45.00 4.38
N VAL A 725 -34.19 43.75 4.28
CA VAL A 725 -32.97 43.40 3.52
C VAL A 725 -33.09 43.83 2.06
N ALA A 726 -34.21 43.51 1.41
CA ALA A 726 -34.45 43.89 0.02
C ALA A 726 -34.47 45.42 -0.18
N ALA A 727 -35.05 46.16 0.77
CA ALA A 727 -35.13 47.62 0.72
C ALA A 727 -33.77 48.32 1.01
N THR A 728 -32.91 47.71 1.83
CA THR A 728 -31.65 48.33 2.28
C THR A 728 -30.44 47.91 1.45
N ILE A 729 -30.34 46.63 1.09
CA ILE A 729 -29.21 46.08 0.32
C ILE A 729 -29.54 46.08 -1.18
N GLY A 730 -30.78 45.77 -1.54
CA GLY A 730 -31.24 45.62 -2.92
C GLY A 730 -31.96 44.28 -3.14
N PRO A 731 -32.50 44.07 -4.35
CA PRO A 731 -33.30 42.89 -4.66
C PRO A 731 -32.50 41.58 -4.54
N PHE A 732 -33.20 40.52 -4.14
CA PHE A 732 -32.63 39.17 -4.04
C PHE A 732 -32.21 38.62 -5.41
N GLY A 733 -31.25 37.70 -5.42
CA GLY A 733 -30.67 37.09 -6.63
C GLY A 733 -29.51 37.88 -7.25
N VAL A 734 -29.31 39.15 -6.91
CA VAL A 734 -28.22 39.99 -7.44
C VAL A 734 -27.27 40.52 -6.35
N THR A 735 -27.25 39.87 -5.18
CA THR A 735 -26.45 40.30 -4.02
C THR A 735 -25.14 39.53 -3.93
N ASP A 736 -24.04 40.27 -3.75
CA ASP A 736 -22.69 39.74 -3.62
C ASP A 736 -22.38 39.28 -2.20
N MET A 737 -22.04 37.99 -2.04
CA MET A 737 -21.57 37.42 -0.78
C MET A 737 -20.05 37.29 -0.79
N VAL A 738 -19.34 38.20 -0.11
CA VAL A 738 -17.87 38.22 -0.05
C VAL A 738 -17.38 37.68 1.29
N TYR A 739 -16.49 36.68 1.27
CA TYR A 739 -15.79 36.23 2.47
C TYR A 739 -14.67 37.21 2.83
N VAL A 740 -14.69 37.70 4.08
CA VAL A 740 -13.65 38.56 4.63
C VAL A 740 -12.76 37.73 5.54
N ARG A 741 -11.47 37.69 5.21
CA ARG A 741 -10.45 36.94 5.96
C ARG A 741 -10.17 37.61 7.30
N VAL A 742 -9.77 36.83 8.30
CA VAL A 742 -9.25 37.38 9.56
C VAL A 742 -7.99 38.17 9.23
N PRO A 743 -7.89 39.46 9.61
CA PRO A 743 -6.70 40.25 9.33
C PRO A 743 -5.45 39.62 9.96
N ALA A 744 -4.36 39.57 9.21
CA ALA A 744 -3.10 38.97 9.67
C ALA A 744 -2.60 39.57 10.99
N ALA A 745 -2.83 40.87 11.23
CA ALA A 745 -2.50 41.53 12.49
C ALA A 745 -3.25 40.93 13.69
N VAL A 746 -4.52 40.55 13.53
CA VAL A 746 -5.31 39.92 14.60
C VAL A 746 -4.79 38.50 14.88
N SER A 747 -4.52 37.72 13.83
CA SER A 747 -3.94 36.38 13.96
C SER A 747 -2.54 36.43 14.61
N SER A 748 -1.73 37.44 14.29
CA SER A 748 -0.42 37.66 14.90
C SER A 748 -0.55 37.97 16.39
N VAL A 749 -1.39 38.93 16.77
CA VAL A 749 -1.60 39.28 18.19
C VAL A 749 -2.07 38.07 18.99
N PHE A 750 -3.01 37.28 18.45
CA PHE A 750 -3.48 36.09 19.12
C PHE A 750 -2.38 35.03 19.27
N ARG A 751 -1.56 34.83 18.24
CA ARG A 751 -0.39 33.95 18.30
C ARG A 751 0.60 34.41 19.37
N ASP A 752 0.89 35.70 19.43
CA ASP A 752 1.82 36.29 20.41
C ASP A 752 1.29 36.10 21.84
N ILE A 753 -0.01 36.31 22.08
CA ILE A 753 -0.64 36.08 23.39
C ILE A 753 -0.51 34.61 23.79
N ILE A 754 -0.82 33.66 22.90
CA ILE A 754 -0.68 32.23 23.17
C ILE A 754 0.79 31.89 23.47
N GLN A 755 1.71 32.33 22.62
CA GLN A 755 3.14 32.04 22.77
C GLN A 755 3.69 32.59 24.09
N MET A 756 3.37 33.84 24.44
CA MET A 756 3.79 34.43 25.72
C MET A 756 3.20 33.70 26.92
N THR A 757 1.95 33.24 26.82
CA THR A 757 1.32 32.44 27.88
C THR A 757 2.07 31.11 28.05
N ARG A 758 2.39 30.42 26.95
CA ARG A 758 3.16 29.15 26.97
C ARG A 758 4.54 29.33 27.57
N LEU A 759 5.27 30.37 27.15
CA LEU A 759 6.60 30.69 27.67
C LEU A 759 6.58 30.97 29.18
N ALA A 760 5.54 31.63 29.69
CA ALA A 760 5.39 31.91 31.11
C ALA A 760 5.05 30.64 31.93
N MET A 761 4.28 29.71 31.37
CA MET A 761 3.85 28.48 32.06
C MET A 761 4.88 27.34 32.00
N ALA A 762 5.66 27.25 30.93
CA ALA A 762 6.59 26.15 30.70
C ALA A 762 7.56 25.88 31.87
N PRO A 763 8.25 26.90 32.45
CA PRO A 763 9.21 26.65 33.51
C PRO A 763 8.60 26.61 34.93
N SER A 764 7.33 26.96 35.12
CA SER A 764 6.77 27.24 36.45
C SER A 764 5.45 26.53 36.74
N VAL A 765 5.50 25.54 37.64
CA VAL A 765 4.30 24.86 38.18
C VAL A 765 3.34 25.82 38.89
N HIS A 766 3.84 26.87 39.56
CA HIS A 766 3.00 27.88 40.21
C HIS A 766 2.16 28.68 39.20
N ALA A 767 2.79 29.17 38.12
CA ALA A 767 2.11 29.80 36.99
C ALA A 767 1.05 28.90 36.35
N GLN A 768 1.34 27.59 36.17
CA GLN A 768 0.35 26.62 35.68
C GLN A 768 -0.84 26.48 36.65
N ALA A 769 -0.58 26.39 37.95
CA ALA A 769 -1.62 26.31 38.97
C ALA A 769 -2.47 27.60 39.01
N ALA A 770 -1.85 28.77 38.92
CA ALA A 770 -2.54 30.06 38.86
C ALA A 770 -3.39 30.19 37.59
N TYR A 771 -2.88 29.74 36.43
CA TYR A 771 -3.64 29.73 35.19
C TYR A 771 -4.87 28.80 35.29
N ASN A 772 -4.71 27.61 35.85
CA ASN A 772 -5.80 26.65 36.05
C ASN A 772 -6.86 27.14 37.06
N GLN A 773 -6.55 28.14 37.89
CA GLN A 773 -7.51 28.78 38.80
C GLN A 773 -8.33 29.90 38.13
N ILE A 774 -8.01 30.29 36.89
CA ILE A 774 -8.80 31.26 36.14
C ILE A 774 -10.15 30.63 35.81
N THR A 775 -11.21 31.10 36.45
CA THR A 775 -12.58 30.71 36.09
C THR A 775 -12.96 31.39 34.77
N PRO A 776 -13.09 30.64 33.66
CA PRO A 776 -13.49 31.25 32.40
C PRO A 776 -14.94 31.75 32.50
N LEU A 777 -15.25 32.82 31.77
CA LEU A 777 -16.62 33.25 31.55
C LEU A 777 -17.37 32.13 30.81
N GLY A 778 -18.44 31.60 31.40
CA GLY A 778 -19.23 30.52 30.81
C GLY A 778 -19.83 30.87 29.44
N THR A 779 -20.08 32.15 29.18
CA THR A 779 -20.47 32.70 27.87
C THR A 779 -19.95 34.13 27.71
N SER A 780 -19.44 34.46 26.52
CA SER A 780 -19.03 35.81 26.14
C SER A 780 -19.44 36.06 24.70
N TYR A 781 -20.23 37.10 24.46
CA TYR A 781 -20.80 37.36 23.14
C TYR A 781 -20.31 38.71 22.59
N PRO A 782 -19.73 38.76 21.38
CA PRO A 782 -19.30 40.02 20.78
C PRO A 782 -20.52 40.83 20.34
N ILE A 783 -20.78 41.96 21.01
CA ILE A 783 -21.89 42.87 20.70
C ILE A 783 -21.33 44.29 20.52
N PRO A 784 -21.72 45.01 19.46
CA PRO A 784 -21.37 46.42 19.33
C PRO A 784 -21.84 47.23 20.55
N LYS A 785 -20.93 47.96 21.19
CA LYS A 785 -21.21 48.73 22.42
C LYS A 785 -22.42 49.67 22.28
N LYS A 786 -22.64 50.23 21.08
CA LYS A 786 -23.78 51.11 20.77
C LYS A 786 -25.15 50.42 20.90
N TRP A 787 -25.20 49.08 20.86
CA TRP A 787 -26.46 48.34 20.95
C TRP A 787 -26.83 48.00 22.40
N LEU A 788 -25.88 48.08 23.34
CA LEU A 788 -26.10 47.78 24.76
C LEU A 788 -26.89 48.86 25.51
N THR A 789 -26.99 50.07 24.97
CA THR A 789 -27.74 51.17 25.59
C THR A 789 -28.60 51.80 24.50
N PRO A 790 -29.92 51.51 24.43
CA PRO A 790 -30.83 51.05 25.49
C PRO A 790 -31.06 49.53 25.62
N ASN A 791 -30.16 48.67 25.10
CA ASN A 791 -30.30 47.20 25.04
C ASN A 791 -31.43 46.75 24.10
N TYR A 792 -31.23 46.95 22.80
CA TYR A 792 -32.23 46.65 21.78
C TYR A 792 -32.70 45.18 21.81
N GLY A 793 -33.99 44.96 21.53
CA GLY A 793 -34.50 43.64 21.19
C GLY A 793 -34.15 43.31 19.74
N SER A 794 -33.40 42.23 19.52
CA SER A 794 -33.14 41.69 18.20
C SER A 794 -34.18 40.66 17.80
N LEU A 795 -34.73 40.79 16.59
CA LEU A 795 -35.60 39.79 15.97
C LEU A 795 -34.83 38.87 15.01
N GLY A 796 -33.49 38.81 15.10
CA GLY A 796 -32.66 38.00 14.22
C GLY A 796 -31.20 38.45 14.20
N GLY A 797 -30.52 38.26 13.08
CA GLY A 797 -29.12 38.64 12.92
C GLY A 797 -28.55 38.34 11.54
N SER A 798 -29.07 37.31 10.87
CA SER A 798 -28.70 36.96 9.50
C SER A 798 -29.64 37.59 8.47
N PRO A 799 -29.11 38.29 7.44
CA PRO A 799 -29.92 38.81 6.33
C PRO A 799 -30.47 37.69 5.42
N LEU A 800 -30.13 36.42 5.69
CA LEU A 800 -30.56 35.25 4.94
C LEU A 800 -31.80 34.56 5.56
N CYS A 801 -32.17 34.97 6.78
CA CYS A 801 -33.24 34.38 7.57
C CYS A 801 -34.42 35.34 7.72
N GLN A 802 -35.59 34.76 7.94
CA GLN A 802 -36.78 35.51 8.37
C GLN A 802 -36.61 35.96 9.83
N GLU A 803 -37.40 36.95 10.24
CA GLU A 803 -37.44 37.40 11.62
C GLU A 803 -37.90 36.30 12.60
N LEU A 804 -37.41 36.39 13.83
CA LEU A 804 -37.84 35.55 14.96
C LEU A 804 -39.26 35.93 15.39
N ILE A 805 -39.97 34.95 15.95
CA ILE A 805 -41.33 35.14 16.48
C ILE A 805 -41.32 36.10 17.69
N ALA A 806 -40.23 36.12 18.46
CA ALA A 806 -40.07 36.98 19.63
C ALA A 806 -38.68 37.62 19.66
N SER A 807 -38.61 38.87 20.11
CA SER A 807 -37.34 39.59 20.23
C SER A 807 -36.47 39.04 21.37
N LYS A 808 -35.16 39.04 21.18
CA LYS A 808 -34.15 38.66 22.18
C LYS A 808 -33.26 39.86 22.49
N VAL A 809 -33.04 40.14 23.77
CA VAL A 809 -32.18 41.24 24.20
C VAL A 809 -30.74 41.02 23.72
N VAL A 810 -30.15 42.03 23.08
CA VAL A 810 -28.79 41.92 22.52
C VAL A 810 -27.74 41.70 23.59
N SER A 811 -27.98 42.07 24.86
CA SER A 811 -27.10 41.75 25.99
C SER A 811 -26.85 40.25 26.18
N GLY A 812 -27.75 39.40 25.66
CA GLY A 812 -27.59 37.94 25.64
C GLY A 812 -26.86 37.41 24.38
N GLY A 813 -26.27 38.29 23.56
CA GLY A 813 -25.61 37.94 22.30
C GLY A 813 -26.49 38.15 21.06
N LEU A 814 -25.86 38.15 19.89
CA LEU A 814 -26.59 38.21 18.61
C LEU A 814 -27.15 36.84 18.26
N THR A 815 -28.39 36.81 17.81
CA THR A 815 -29.10 35.56 17.48
C THR A 815 -29.15 35.34 15.97
N CYS A 816 -29.05 34.08 15.55
CA CYS A 816 -29.20 33.68 14.15
C CYS A 816 -28.23 34.39 13.20
N MET A 817 -26.94 34.46 13.54
CA MET A 817 -25.90 34.99 12.66
C MET A 817 -25.71 34.13 11.40
N PRO A 818 -25.15 34.68 10.30
CA PRO A 818 -24.80 33.89 9.12
C PRO A 818 -23.93 32.70 9.52
N SER A 819 -24.32 31.49 9.11
CA SER A 819 -23.63 30.25 9.47
C SER A 819 -23.42 29.37 8.24
N TYR A 820 -22.27 28.68 8.24
CA TYR A 820 -21.96 27.63 7.27
C TYR A 820 -22.76 26.36 7.49
N ASP A 821 -23.16 26.07 8.74
CA ASP A 821 -23.69 24.76 9.16
C ASP A 821 -25.11 24.83 9.74
N LEU A 822 -25.58 26.00 10.15
CA LEU A 822 -26.87 26.13 10.84
C LEU A 822 -27.98 26.62 9.89
N PRO A 823 -29.17 25.97 9.89
CA PRO A 823 -30.33 26.46 9.15
C PRO A 823 -30.97 27.66 9.84
N CYS A 824 -31.85 28.37 9.12
CA CYS A 824 -32.71 29.38 9.75
C CYS A 824 -33.82 28.69 10.57
N LEU A 825 -33.77 28.83 11.90
CA LEU A 825 -34.82 28.34 12.81
C LEU A 825 -35.50 29.52 13.51
N PRO A 826 -36.80 29.78 13.27
CA PRO A 826 -37.50 30.92 13.85
C PRO A 826 -37.86 30.75 15.34
N THR A 827 -37.89 29.51 15.83
CA THR A 827 -38.28 29.14 17.21
C THR A 827 -37.09 28.81 18.12
N SER A 828 -35.96 28.38 17.55
CA SER A 828 -34.76 27.97 18.28
C SER A 828 -33.55 28.76 17.78
N PRO A 829 -33.40 30.03 18.18
CA PRO A 829 -32.31 30.87 17.71
C PRO A 829 -30.97 30.42 18.27
N VAL A 830 -29.97 30.26 17.40
CA VAL A 830 -28.60 30.00 17.82
C VAL A 830 -27.92 31.32 18.19
N GLN A 831 -27.38 31.41 19.40
CA GLN A 831 -26.60 32.56 19.85
C GLN A 831 -25.19 32.52 19.25
N SER A 832 -24.65 33.69 18.90
CA SER A 832 -23.30 33.86 18.38
C SER A 832 -22.27 33.67 19.49
N LYS A 833 -22.03 32.41 19.94
CA LYS A 833 -20.96 32.08 20.89
C LYS A 833 -19.60 32.49 20.35
#